data_AF-A0A836W2Y5-F1
#
_entry.id   AF-A0A836W2Y5-F1
#
_cell.length_a   1.000
_cell.length_b   1.000
_cell.length_c   1.000
_cell.angle_alpha   90.00
_cell.angle_beta   90.00
_cell.angle_gamma   90.00
#
_symmetry.space_group_name_H-M   'P 1'
#
loop_
_entity.id
_entity.type
_entity.pdbx_description
1 polymer ?
#
loop_
_entity_poly.entity_id
_entity_poly.type
_entity_poly.pdbx_seq_one_letter_code
_entity_poly.pdbx_strand_id
1 'polypeptide(L)'
;MLFLSSVLAQTLGERIALAIAEVRPALIRIHVVTTHYAGGREIKRESAGSGVIIREDGYAVTNHHVVGKAKRIFCTLTDRKEVEAELIGTDPLTDISVIKLKGEKFPYARFGNSDELEVGDYVLAMGSPMALSQSVTMGIVSNTKMVIPRLFWPFNRFTIEGEDVGSIVRWIGHDAPIYGGNSGGPLVNLDGEIVGINEIRLGISGAIPSNLVKDIAQEIIESKRVERAWLGLEIQPLLKKSKVKTGVLISGTVEDSPADRAGFKPGDILIRLGEREVNVRFREEIPIFNRYVMSLPIGKEITAKVLRGDKEVTLKVRPKHRGYRRHKGCEFKDWGLTGQNLSSLLARELKRQDTIGVLVTSIRPGGPVAEAKPSLAVMDVITMVGGEKIKDVSDLKRVTEQILKGKDETVKVLVRFERGDEEYLTVVRVGIPEFFDPGLEAKKAWLGVAYQVLSRDIAEKLGIGDATGVRLTRIYDDTPAEKIGLKTGDIIIAINGDKIPASLPEDYEIFSEMIRSHKIGEKVTLTVLRGMRQLKREVVLGQAPKLAREMEHYQDKNFEFSVRNITFYDRATEKWSKDQKGVLVTGVSSGGWAALAQLGVGDLIVAVEGRKVLDVKSFEKLMEEINEDKPKQVVFQVMRGVHNLFIEIEPKWPEE
;
A
#
# COMPACT_ATOMS: atom_id res chain seq x y z
N MET A 1 -13.94 -70.60 -12.45
CA MET A 1 -13.97 -69.63 -11.33
C MET A 1 -12.57 -69.05 -11.22
N LEU A 2 -12.31 -67.96 -11.95
CA LEU A 2 -11.03 -67.22 -11.98
C LEU A 2 -11.40 -65.75 -11.84
N PHE A 3 -11.37 -65.23 -10.61
CA PHE A 3 -11.45 -63.80 -10.36
C PHE A 3 -10.02 -63.27 -10.31
N LEU A 4 -9.58 -62.70 -11.44
CA LEU A 4 -8.43 -61.80 -11.51
C LEU A 4 -8.91 -60.43 -11.01
N SER A 5 -8.44 -59.99 -9.84
CA SER A 5 -8.53 -58.61 -9.39
C SER A 5 -7.46 -57.78 -10.10
N SER A 6 -7.78 -57.26 -11.29
CA SER A 6 -6.99 -56.22 -11.92
C SER A 6 -7.26 -54.88 -11.23
N VAL A 7 -6.36 -54.47 -10.33
CA VAL A 7 -6.29 -53.06 -9.93
C VAL A 7 -5.77 -52.30 -11.16
N LEU A 8 -6.67 -51.65 -11.89
CA LEU A 8 -6.29 -50.74 -12.98
C LEU A 8 -5.47 -49.59 -12.35
N ALA A 9 -4.20 -49.49 -12.74
CA ALA A 9 -3.36 -48.36 -12.35
C ALA A 9 -4.00 -47.06 -12.89
N GLN A 10 -4.31 -46.13 -11.99
CA GLN A 10 -4.86 -44.82 -12.38
C GLN A 10 -3.88 -44.10 -13.31
N THR A 11 -4.41 -43.48 -14.36
CA THR A 11 -3.63 -42.62 -15.25
C THR A 11 -3.19 -41.35 -14.50
N LEU A 12 -2.12 -40.70 -14.97
CA LEU A 12 -1.68 -39.42 -14.41
C LEU A 12 -2.80 -38.36 -14.44
N GLY A 13 -3.59 -38.32 -15.52
CA GLY A 13 -4.73 -37.40 -15.65
C GLY A 13 -5.81 -37.63 -14.59
N GLU A 14 -6.12 -38.89 -14.28
CA GLU A 14 -7.08 -39.23 -13.21
C GLU A 14 -6.56 -38.81 -11.83
N ARG A 15 -5.28 -39.05 -11.53
CA ARG A 15 -4.68 -38.62 -10.27
C ARG A 15 -4.70 -37.10 -10.10
N ILE A 16 -4.38 -36.35 -11.15
CA ILE A 16 -4.45 -34.89 -11.15
C ILE A 16 -5.89 -34.43 -10.87
N ALA A 17 -6.87 -35.00 -11.56
CA ALA A 17 -8.27 -34.63 -11.38
C ALA A 17 -8.76 -34.90 -9.95
N LEU A 18 -8.36 -36.02 -9.35
CA LEU A 18 -8.67 -36.37 -7.96
C LEU A 18 -8.03 -35.39 -6.98
N ALA A 19 -6.73 -35.11 -7.11
CA ALA A 19 -6.04 -34.15 -6.25
C ALA A 19 -6.65 -32.74 -6.30
N ILE A 20 -7.06 -32.29 -7.50
CA ILE A 20 -7.78 -31.01 -7.66
C ILE A 20 -9.14 -31.06 -6.97
N ALA A 21 -9.92 -32.13 -7.18
CA ALA A 21 -11.25 -32.25 -6.61
C ALA A 21 -11.22 -32.28 -5.06
N GLU A 22 -10.20 -32.87 -4.47
CA GLU A 22 -10.01 -32.95 -3.02
C GLU A 22 -9.67 -31.59 -2.39
N VAL A 23 -8.75 -30.83 -2.98
CA VAL A 23 -8.26 -29.57 -2.38
C VAL A 23 -9.10 -28.36 -2.77
N ARG A 24 -9.67 -28.34 -3.99
CA ARG A 24 -10.38 -27.16 -4.51
C ARG A 24 -11.44 -26.61 -3.56
N PRO A 25 -12.30 -27.42 -2.89
CA PRO A 25 -13.29 -26.91 -1.94
C PRO A 25 -12.69 -26.07 -0.81
N ALA A 26 -11.47 -26.39 -0.36
CA ALA A 26 -10.75 -25.70 0.71
C ALA A 26 -9.97 -24.47 0.24
N LEU A 27 -9.83 -24.27 -1.08
CA LEU A 27 -9.11 -23.13 -1.66
C LEU A 27 -9.94 -21.86 -1.54
N ILE A 28 -9.35 -20.81 -0.97
CA ILE A 28 -9.99 -19.51 -0.79
C ILE A 28 -9.27 -18.42 -1.57
N ARG A 29 -10.05 -17.55 -2.21
CA ARG A 29 -9.54 -16.28 -2.73
C ARG A 29 -9.64 -15.26 -1.62
N ILE A 30 -8.54 -14.57 -1.33
CA ILE A 30 -8.48 -13.54 -0.30
C ILE A 30 -8.48 -12.18 -0.98
N HIS A 31 -9.47 -11.35 -0.66
CA HIS A 31 -9.43 -9.91 -0.85
C HIS A 31 -9.14 -9.27 0.50
N VAL A 32 -8.20 -8.34 0.54
CA VAL A 32 -7.69 -7.79 1.79
C VAL A 32 -7.45 -6.29 1.67
N VAL A 33 -7.88 -5.57 2.70
CA VAL A 33 -7.54 -4.17 2.87
C VAL A 33 -6.38 -4.11 3.85
N THR A 34 -5.19 -3.75 3.38
CA THR A 34 -3.98 -3.61 4.19
C THR A 34 -3.68 -2.16 4.49
N THR A 35 -2.79 -1.92 5.46
CA THR A 35 -2.27 -0.58 5.76
C THR A 35 -0.80 -0.45 5.44
N HIS A 36 -0.49 0.67 4.79
CA HIS A 36 0.85 1.07 4.41
C HIS A 36 1.11 2.48 4.93
N TYR A 37 2.30 2.70 5.47
CA TYR A 37 2.71 4.01 5.97
C TYR A 37 3.63 4.65 4.94
N ALA A 38 3.15 5.70 4.26
CA ALA A 38 3.92 6.42 3.24
C ALA A 38 3.47 7.87 3.15
N GLY A 39 4.39 8.76 2.79
CA GLY A 39 4.09 10.20 2.65
C GLY A 39 3.53 10.84 3.93
N GLY A 40 3.90 10.34 5.10
CA GLY A 40 3.42 10.82 6.40
C GLY A 40 1.97 10.47 6.70
N ARG A 41 1.39 9.46 6.03
CA ARG A 41 -0.01 9.02 6.19
C ARG A 41 -0.11 7.51 6.36
N GLU A 42 -1.14 7.05 7.10
CA GLU A 42 -1.64 5.67 6.97
C GLU A 42 -2.49 5.63 5.70
N ILE A 43 -2.00 4.88 4.71
CA ILE A 43 -2.67 4.67 3.43
C ILE A 43 -3.21 3.25 3.44
N LYS A 44 -4.51 3.12 3.20
CA LYS A 44 -5.13 1.82 3.02
C LYS A 44 -4.92 1.38 1.56
N ARG A 45 -4.67 0.11 1.33
CA ARG A 45 -4.55 -0.46 -0.02
C ARG A 45 -5.35 -1.75 -0.09
N GLU A 46 -5.93 -1.98 -1.25
CA GLU A 46 -6.48 -3.28 -1.57
C GLU A 46 -5.40 -4.17 -2.17
N SER A 47 -5.43 -5.43 -1.77
CA SER A 47 -4.61 -6.48 -2.35
C SER A 47 -5.46 -7.74 -2.45
N ALA A 48 -4.97 -8.70 -3.22
CA ALA A 48 -5.57 -10.01 -3.31
C ALA A 48 -4.50 -11.10 -3.24
N GLY A 49 -4.89 -12.25 -2.74
CA GLY A 49 -4.06 -13.44 -2.66
C GLY A 49 -4.90 -14.69 -2.57
N SER A 50 -4.26 -15.79 -2.21
CA SER A 50 -4.91 -17.08 -1.99
C SER A 50 -4.65 -17.58 -0.58
N GLY A 51 -5.47 -18.52 -0.15
CA GLY A 51 -5.27 -19.27 1.07
C GLY A 51 -5.84 -20.66 0.94
N VAL A 52 -5.62 -21.48 1.96
CA VAL A 52 -6.21 -22.82 2.05
C VAL A 52 -6.74 -23.05 3.45
N ILE A 53 -7.97 -23.55 3.56
CA ILE A 53 -8.59 -23.94 4.82
C ILE A 53 -7.96 -25.27 5.25
N ILE A 54 -7.45 -25.32 6.49
CA ILE A 54 -6.70 -26.46 7.03
C ILE A 54 -7.44 -27.18 8.16
N ARG A 55 -8.57 -26.64 8.62
CA ARG A 55 -9.43 -27.24 9.65
C ARG A 55 -10.91 -26.99 9.37
N GLU A 56 -11.76 -27.94 9.77
CA GLU A 56 -13.21 -27.88 9.57
C GLU A 56 -13.84 -26.63 10.20
N ASP A 57 -13.32 -26.18 11.34
CA ASP A 57 -13.77 -24.97 12.02
C ASP A 57 -13.29 -23.68 11.34
N GLY A 58 -12.67 -23.72 10.16
CA GLY A 58 -12.42 -22.53 9.33
C GLY A 58 -11.11 -21.79 9.60
N TYR A 59 -10.14 -22.44 10.24
CA TYR A 59 -8.75 -21.95 10.22
C TYR A 59 -8.14 -22.16 8.84
N ALA A 60 -7.54 -21.11 8.30
CA ALA A 60 -6.90 -21.12 7.00
C ALA A 60 -5.50 -20.51 7.08
N VAL A 61 -4.63 -20.97 6.19
CA VAL A 61 -3.25 -20.47 6.05
C VAL A 61 -3.12 -19.68 4.76
N THR A 62 -2.32 -18.62 4.82
CA THR A 62 -1.88 -17.81 3.68
C THR A 62 -0.52 -17.17 4.02
N ASN A 63 0.03 -16.36 3.12
CA ASN A 63 1.28 -15.64 3.38
C ASN A 63 1.11 -14.40 4.27
N HIS A 64 2.15 -14.01 5.00
CA HIS A 64 2.21 -12.75 5.75
C HIS A 64 2.12 -11.54 4.82
N HIS A 65 2.81 -11.53 3.68
CA HIS A 65 2.73 -10.39 2.76
C HIS A 65 1.33 -10.20 2.16
N VAL A 66 0.45 -11.20 2.22
CA VAL A 66 -0.95 -11.10 1.80
C VAL A 66 -1.77 -10.43 2.91
N VAL A 67 -1.82 -11.00 4.12
CA VAL A 67 -2.76 -10.57 5.17
C VAL A 67 -2.14 -10.03 6.47
N GLY A 68 -0.81 -10.08 6.63
CA GLY A 68 -0.13 -9.72 7.88
C GLY A 68 -0.36 -8.28 8.34
N LYS A 69 -0.71 -7.38 7.41
CA LYS A 69 -1.07 -5.97 7.66
C LYS A 69 -2.55 -5.67 7.46
N ALA A 70 -3.40 -6.70 7.41
CA ALA A 70 -4.80 -6.56 7.14
C ALA A 70 -5.52 -5.74 8.21
N LYS A 71 -6.45 -4.89 7.76
CA LYS A 71 -7.51 -4.28 8.57
C LYS A 71 -8.84 -5.01 8.37
N ARG A 72 -9.10 -5.49 7.15
CA ARG A 72 -10.25 -6.32 6.79
C ARG A 72 -9.79 -7.43 5.84
N ILE A 73 -10.35 -8.62 6.00
CA ILE A 73 -10.06 -9.78 5.18
C ILE A 73 -11.39 -10.38 4.75
N PHE A 74 -11.56 -10.55 3.44
CA PHE A 74 -12.71 -11.22 2.84
C PHE A 74 -12.22 -12.44 2.07
N CYS A 75 -12.84 -13.57 2.34
CA CYS A 75 -12.55 -14.84 1.71
C CYS A 75 -13.71 -15.21 0.79
N THR A 76 -13.46 -15.33 -0.51
CA THR A 76 -14.42 -15.92 -1.44
C THR A 76 -14.15 -17.42 -1.55
N LEU A 77 -15.16 -18.23 -1.23
CA LEU A 77 -15.14 -19.69 -1.34
C LEU A 77 -15.42 -20.14 -2.79
N THR A 78 -15.33 -21.46 -3.03
CA THR A 78 -15.60 -22.08 -4.35
C THR A 78 -17.04 -21.90 -4.83
N ASP A 79 -18.00 -21.83 -3.92
CA ASP A 79 -19.42 -21.56 -4.18
C ASP A 79 -19.73 -20.07 -4.41
N ARG A 80 -18.69 -19.23 -4.45
CA ARG A 80 -18.74 -17.75 -4.56
C ARG A 80 -19.33 -17.05 -3.35
N LYS A 81 -19.56 -17.74 -2.24
CA LYS A 81 -19.91 -17.10 -0.99
C LYS A 81 -18.71 -16.31 -0.47
N GLU A 82 -18.94 -15.06 -0.13
CA GLU A 82 -17.97 -14.21 0.55
C GLU A 82 -18.15 -14.32 2.06
N VAL A 83 -17.04 -14.47 2.77
CA VAL A 83 -16.99 -14.65 4.22
C VAL A 83 -15.89 -13.76 4.78
N GLU A 84 -16.23 -12.93 5.76
CA GLU A 84 -15.22 -12.15 6.47
C GLU A 84 -14.34 -13.07 7.34
N ALA A 85 -13.05 -12.74 7.45
CA ALA A 85 -12.09 -13.48 8.25
C ALA A 85 -11.29 -12.56 9.19
N GLU A 86 -10.83 -13.13 10.29
CA GLU A 86 -9.99 -12.45 11.27
C GLU A 86 -8.56 -12.97 11.19
N LEU A 87 -7.58 -12.06 11.30
CA LEU A 87 -6.18 -12.45 11.45
C LEU A 87 -5.95 -12.98 12.87
N ILE A 88 -5.70 -14.27 13.01
CA ILE A 88 -5.43 -14.90 14.32
C ILE A 88 -4.02 -14.61 14.78
N GLY A 89 -3.06 -14.66 13.86
CA GLY A 89 -1.68 -14.28 14.08
C GLY A 89 -0.86 -14.45 12.82
N THR A 90 0.37 -13.96 12.87
CA THR A 90 1.23 -13.87 11.69
C THR A 90 2.70 -13.92 12.06
N ASP A 91 3.50 -14.33 11.08
CA ASP A 91 4.93 -14.49 11.21
C ASP A 91 5.65 -13.97 9.95
N PRO A 92 6.18 -12.72 9.99
CA PRO A 92 6.88 -12.13 8.85
C PRO A 92 8.16 -12.86 8.47
N LEU A 93 8.80 -13.59 9.39
CA LEU A 93 10.10 -14.23 9.11
C LEU A 93 9.96 -15.57 8.37
N THR A 94 8.80 -16.23 8.45
CA THR A 94 8.47 -17.37 7.57
C THR A 94 7.50 -17.00 6.46
N ASP A 95 7.02 -15.77 6.44
CA ASP A 95 5.95 -15.33 5.57
C ASP A 95 4.64 -16.13 5.70
N ILE A 96 4.25 -16.51 6.93
CA ILE A 96 3.02 -17.30 7.19
C ILE A 96 2.04 -16.50 8.04
N SER A 97 0.75 -16.62 7.72
CA SER A 97 -0.35 -16.12 8.54
C SER A 97 -1.43 -17.17 8.70
N VAL A 98 -2.09 -17.13 9.85
CA VAL A 98 -3.32 -17.89 10.08
C VAL A 98 -4.48 -16.93 10.20
N ILE A 99 -5.52 -17.18 9.42
CA ILE A 99 -6.79 -16.47 9.47
C ILE A 99 -7.91 -17.41 9.89
N LYS A 100 -8.96 -16.86 10.48
CA LYS A 100 -10.17 -17.60 10.88
C LYS A 100 -11.36 -17.04 10.14
N LEU A 101 -12.00 -17.86 9.31
CA LEU A 101 -13.23 -17.51 8.63
C LEU A 101 -14.41 -17.48 9.62
N LYS A 102 -15.32 -16.51 9.47
CA LYS A 102 -16.56 -16.43 10.25
C LYS A 102 -17.59 -17.44 9.73
N GLY A 103 -17.93 -18.43 10.56
CA GLY A 103 -18.86 -19.51 10.22
C GLY A 103 -18.57 -20.77 11.04
N GLU A 104 -19.39 -21.81 10.85
CA GLU A 104 -19.32 -23.04 11.66
C GLU A 104 -18.46 -24.13 11.04
N LYS A 105 -18.72 -24.51 9.78
CA LYS A 105 -18.07 -25.62 9.11
C LYS A 105 -17.64 -25.26 7.69
N PHE A 106 -16.44 -25.67 7.35
CA PHE A 106 -15.84 -25.44 6.04
C PHE A 106 -15.16 -26.72 5.54
N PRO A 107 -15.18 -26.97 4.22
CA PRO A 107 -14.27 -27.95 3.63
C PRO A 107 -12.82 -27.54 3.87
N TYR A 108 -11.95 -28.51 4.13
CA TYR A 108 -10.54 -28.27 4.45
C TYR A 108 -9.64 -29.30 3.76
N ALA A 109 -8.39 -28.91 3.51
CA ALA A 109 -7.35 -29.77 2.95
C ALA A 109 -6.38 -30.21 4.05
N ARG A 110 -5.70 -31.33 3.82
CA ARG A 110 -4.77 -31.94 4.79
C ARG A 110 -3.33 -31.63 4.42
N PHE A 111 -2.48 -31.52 5.43
CA PHE A 111 -1.04 -31.43 5.23
C PHE A 111 -0.45 -32.82 4.92
N GLY A 112 0.37 -32.88 3.88
CA GLY A 112 1.29 -33.98 3.62
C GLY A 112 2.67 -33.69 4.22
N ASN A 113 3.62 -34.59 4.00
CA ASN A 113 4.99 -34.47 4.51
C ASN A 113 5.95 -33.89 3.47
N SER A 114 6.36 -32.64 3.64
CA SER A 114 7.29 -31.99 2.71
C SER A 114 8.70 -32.60 2.69
N ASP A 115 9.09 -33.35 3.73
CA ASP A 115 10.41 -33.98 3.81
C ASP A 115 10.50 -35.27 2.97
N GLU A 116 9.36 -35.80 2.52
CA GLU A 116 9.27 -36.99 1.64
C GLU A 116 9.34 -36.64 0.15
N LEU A 117 9.29 -35.35 -0.20
CA LEU A 117 9.38 -34.92 -1.60
C LEU A 117 10.75 -35.23 -2.21
N GLU A 118 10.73 -35.69 -3.46
CA GLU A 118 11.88 -35.90 -4.30
C GLU A 118 11.85 -35.00 -5.55
N VAL A 119 13.03 -34.73 -6.12
CA VAL A 119 13.11 -34.01 -7.39
C VAL A 119 12.48 -34.88 -8.49
N GLY A 120 11.50 -34.34 -9.19
CA GLY A 120 10.70 -35.06 -10.20
C GLY A 120 9.27 -35.35 -9.78
N ASP A 121 8.92 -35.22 -8.49
CA ASP A 121 7.55 -35.40 -8.03
C ASP A 121 6.62 -34.35 -8.64
N TYR A 122 5.48 -34.80 -9.16
CA TYR A 122 4.45 -33.92 -9.70
C TYR A 122 3.79 -33.12 -8.58
N VAL A 123 3.65 -31.82 -8.82
CA VAL A 123 3.00 -30.90 -7.90
C VAL A 123 2.06 -29.96 -8.63
N LEU A 124 1.00 -29.57 -7.93
CA LEU A 124 -0.04 -28.66 -8.40
C LEU A 124 0.01 -27.38 -7.54
N ALA A 125 0.39 -26.27 -8.14
CA ALA A 125 0.26 -24.97 -7.49
C ALA A 125 -1.16 -24.44 -7.75
N MET A 126 -1.93 -24.26 -6.67
CA MET A 126 -3.31 -23.80 -6.72
C MET A 126 -3.45 -22.41 -6.11
N GLY A 127 -4.34 -21.60 -6.67
CA GLY A 127 -4.57 -20.23 -6.21
C GLY A 127 -5.67 -19.51 -6.99
N SER A 128 -5.74 -18.19 -6.88
CA SER A 128 -6.63 -17.33 -7.64
C SER A 128 -5.86 -16.13 -8.22
N PRO A 129 -5.15 -16.32 -9.34
CA PRO A 129 -4.32 -15.29 -9.93
C PRO A 129 -5.17 -14.10 -10.37
N MET A 130 -4.63 -12.88 -10.17
CA MET A 130 -5.29 -11.60 -10.45
C MET A 130 -6.66 -11.40 -9.78
N ALA A 131 -7.01 -12.23 -8.78
CA ALA A 131 -8.33 -12.26 -8.14
C ALA A 131 -9.51 -12.56 -9.09
N LEU A 132 -9.28 -13.00 -10.34
CA LEU A 132 -10.34 -13.15 -11.35
C LEU A 132 -11.04 -14.51 -11.29
N SER A 133 -10.28 -15.60 -11.12
CA SER A 133 -10.80 -16.98 -11.02
C SER A 133 -9.80 -17.90 -10.32
N GLN A 134 -10.25 -19.04 -9.80
CA GLN A 134 -9.35 -20.07 -9.29
C GLN A 134 -8.55 -20.68 -10.45
N SER A 135 -7.26 -20.91 -10.23
CA SER A 135 -6.35 -21.54 -11.20
C SER A 135 -5.56 -22.67 -10.57
N VAL A 136 -5.21 -23.65 -11.40
CA VAL A 136 -4.29 -24.71 -11.06
C VAL A 136 -3.23 -24.76 -12.15
N THR A 137 -1.97 -24.80 -11.73
CA THR A 137 -0.83 -25.01 -12.62
C THR A 137 -0.05 -26.22 -12.16
N MET A 138 0.34 -27.08 -13.10
CA MET A 138 1.11 -28.27 -12.82
C MET A 138 2.59 -28.04 -13.13
N GLY A 139 3.44 -28.70 -12.36
CA GLY A 139 4.86 -28.83 -12.61
C GLY A 139 5.42 -30.00 -11.82
N ILE A 140 6.73 -30.01 -11.65
CA ILE A 140 7.46 -30.95 -10.81
C ILE A 140 8.27 -30.22 -9.76
N VAL A 141 8.60 -30.91 -8.66
CA VAL A 141 9.63 -30.47 -7.73
C VAL A 141 10.97 -30.44 -8.46
N SER A 142 11.56 -29.25 -8.57
CA SER A 142 12.86 -29.04 -9.23
C SER A 142 14.01 -29.04 -8.22
N ASN A 143 13.77 -28.66 -6.97
CA ASN A 143 14.79 -28.59 -5.91
C ASN A 143 14.16 -28.60 -4.51
N THR A 144 14.50 -29.56 -3.66
CA THR A 144 13.97 -29.64 -2.27
C THR A 144 14.76 -28.79 -1.26
N LYS A 145 15.83 -28.13 -1.70
CA LYS A 145 16.78 -27.39 -0.86
C LYS A 145 17.04 -25.97 -1.40
N MET A 146 16.03 -25.35 -2.01
CA MET A 146 16.20 -24.06 -2.66
C MET A 146 16.48 -22.95 -1.62
N VAL A 147 17.54 -22.20 -1.86
CA VAL A 147 17.87 -20.95 -1.14
C VAL A 147 18.24 -19.86 -2.15
N ILE A 148 18.06 -18.61 -1.78
CA ILE A 148 18.43 -17.48 -2.64
C ILE A 148 19.97 -17.38 -2.71
N PRO A 149 20.58 -17.44 -3.91
CA PRO A 149 22.04 -17.38 -4.03
C PRO A 149 22.62 -16.05 -3.52
N ARG A 150 23.80 -16.12 -2.88
CA ARG A 150 24.48 -14.93 -2.30
C ARG A 150 24.80 -13.84 -3.33
N LEU A 151 24.98 -14.20 -4.60
CA LEU A 151 25.22 -13.24 -5.68
C LEU A 151 24.09 -12.20 -5.77
N PHE A 152 22.87 -12.59 -5.45
CA PHE A 152 21.71 -11.70 -5.49
C PHE A 152 21.52 -10.91 -4.19
N TRP A 153 22.34 -11.12 -3.16
CA TRP A 153 22.18 -10.51 -1.83
C TRP A 153 22.21 -8.97 -1.75
N PRO A 154 22.98 -8.23 -2.60
CA PRO A 154 22.94 -6.77 -2.59
C PRO A 154 21.63 -6.19 -3.15
N PHE A 155 20.86 -6.98 -3.90
CA PHE A 155 19.73 -6.48 -4.69
C PHE A 155 18.40 -7.24 -4.41
N ASN A 156 18.45 -8.50 -3.95
CA ASN A 156 17.30 -9.40 -3.80
C ASN A 156 17.38 -10.23 -2.49
N ARG A 157 17.57 -9.61 -1.32
CA ARG A 157 17.11 -10.29 -0.10
C ARG A 157 15.59 -10.28 -0.13
N PHE A 158 14.97 -11.45 -0.10
CA PHE A 158 13.53 -11.52 0.07
C PHE A 158 13.20 -11.13 1.51
N THR A 159 12.86 -9.85 1.69
CA THR A 159 12.64 -9.25 3.02
C THR A 159 11.22 -8.78 3.17
N ILE A 160 10.62 -9.11 4.31
CA ILE A 160 9.25 -8.76 4.66
C ILE A 160 9.31 -8.05 6.00
N GLU A 161 8.88 -6.78 6.04
CA GLU A 161 9.02 -5.94 7.24
C GLU A 161 10.47 -5.86 7.79
N GLY A 162 11.44 -6.01 6.89
CA GLY A 162 12.85 -6.08 7.24
C GLY A 162 13.31 -7.46 7.73
N GLU A 163 12.42 -8.42 7.94
CA GLU A 163 12.79 -9.80 8.24
C GLU A 163 13.29 -10.49 6.98
N ASP A 164 14.44 -11.17 7.06
CA ASP A 164 15.02 -11.92 5.94
C ASP A 164 14.45 -13.34 5.94
N VAL A 165 13.44 -13.57 5.10
CA VAL A 165 12.71 -14.84 5.07
C VAL A 165 13.64 -16.00 4.71
N GLY A 166 14.57 -15.76 3.77
CA GLY A 166 15.56 -16.75 3.33
C GLY A 166 16.61 -17.10 4.39
N SER A 167 16.61 -16.40 5.53
CA SER A 167 17.45 -16.78 6.66
C SER A 167 16.92 -18.02 7.41
N ILE A 168 15.64 -18.38 7.26
CA ILE A 168 15.04 -19.55 7.92
C ILE A 168 14.18 -20.43 7.00
N VAL A 169 13.67 -19.88 5.90
CA VAL A 169 12.94 -20.64 4.90
C VAL A 169 13.92 -21.22 3.89
N ARG A 170 13.89 -22.55 3.76
CA ARG A 170 14.48 -23.28 2.65
C ARG A 170 13.34 -23.82 1.82
N TRP A 171 13.13 -23.21 0.66
CA TRP A 171 11.97 -23.44 -0.17
C TRP A 171 12.01 -24.78 -0.89
N ILE A 172 10.81 -25.28 -1.21
CA ILE A 172 10.60 -26.26 -2.27
C ILE A 172 10.60 -25.48 -3.59
N GLY A 173 11.64 -25.63 -4.38
CA GLY A 173 11.72 -25.12 -5.74
C GLY A 173 10.96 -26.03 -6.70
N HIS A 174 10.10 -25.45 -7.54
CA HIS A 174 9.32 -26.17 -8.55
C HIS A 174 9.17 -25.32 -9.83
N ASP A 175 8.75 -25.94 -10.93
CA ASP A 175 8.57 -25.27 -12.22
C ASP A 175 7.10 -24.96 -12.57
N ALA A 176 6.14 -25.39 -11.74
CA ALA A 176 4.74 -25.00 -11.90
C ALA A 176 4.61 -23.46 -11.95
N PRO A 177 4.00 -22.88 -13.01
CA PRO A 177 3.91 -21.43 -13.15
C PRO A 177 3.09 -20.75 -12.03
N ILE A 178 3.72 -19.85 -11.28
CA ILE A 178 2.99 -18.98 -10.33
C ILE A 178 2.95 -17.52 -10.80
N TYR A 179 1.80 -16.88 -10.61
CA TYR A 179 1.56 -15.46 -10.91
C TYR A 179 1.03 -14.72 -9.69
N GLY A 180 0.99 -13.39 -9.75
CA GLY A 180 0.36 -12.57 -8.70
C GLY A 180 -1.07 -13.05 -8.42
N GLY A 181 -1.35 -13.36 -7.15
CA GLY A 181 -2.61 -13.95 -6.69
C GLY A 181 -2.54 -15.45 -6.35
N ASN A 182 -1.51 -16.19 -6.80
CA ASN A 182 -1.26 -17.57 -6.32
C ASN A 182 -0.58 -17.61 -4.95
N SER A 183 0.11 -16.54 -4.55
CA SER A 183 0.77 -16.43 -3.26
C SER A 183 -0.22 -16.68 -2.11
N GLY A 184 0.19 -17.53 -1.18
CA GLY A 184 -0.60 -18.00 -0.05
C GLY A 184 -1.47 -19.22 -0.34
N GLY A 185 -1.66 -19.59 -1.61
CA GLY A 185 -2.34 -20.82 -2.01
C GLY A 185 -1.46 -22.07 -1.85
N PRO A 186 -2.04 -23.27 -1.86
CA PRO A 186 -1.30 -24.50 -1.60
C PRO A 186 -0.52 -24.99 -2.83
N LEU A 187 0.63 -25.60 -2.55
CA LEU A 187 1.31 -26.54 -3.44
C LEU A 187 0.93 -27.95 -2.99
N VAL A 188 0.40 -28.75 -3.89
CA VAL A 188 -0.24 -30.04 -3.59
C VAL A 188 0.42 -31.17 -4.35
N ASN A 189 0.61 -32.35 -3.72
CA ASN A 189 1.05 -33.57 -4.42
C ASN A 189 -0.13 -34.23 -5.19
N LEU A 190 0.12 -35.34 -5.87
CA LEU A 190 -0.92 -36.08 -6.61
C LEU A 190 -1.91 -36.86 -5.72
N ASP A 191 -1.69 -36.87 -4.41
CA ASP A 191 -2.56 -37.52 -3.42
C ASP A 191 -3.47 -36.51 -2.72
N GLY A 192 -3.50 -35.25 -3.18
CA GLY A 192 -4.39 -34.21 -2.64
C GLY A 192 -3.89 -33.58 -1.34
N GLU A 193 -2.62 -33.77 -0.98
CA GLU A 193 -2.05 -33.26 0.26
C GLU A 193 -1.23 -31.99 0.05
N ILE A 194 -1.37 -31.03 0.98
CA ILE A 194 -0.58 -29.79 0.97
C ILE A 194 0.87 -30.14 1.33
N VAL A 195 1.78 -29.97 0.38
CA VAL A 195 3.23 -30.14 0.56
C VAL A 195 3.98 -28.81 0.66
N GLY A 196 3.31 -27.69 0.36
CA GLY A 196 3.82 -26.35 0.66
C GLY A 196 2.81 -25.23 0.43
N ILE A 197 3.23 -23.99 0.67
CA ILE A 197 2.45 -22.78 0.39
C ILE A 197 3.23 -21.91 -0.61
N ASN A 198 2.62 -21.58 -1.75
CA ASN A 198 3.25 -20.83 -2.84
C ASN A 198 3.64 -19.42 -2.38
N GLU A 199 4.86 -18.96 -2.68
CA GLU A 199 5.37 -17.69 -2.12
C GLU A 199 6.14 -16.85 -3.15
N ILE A 200 7.24 -17.38 -3.69
CA ILE A 200 8.23 -16.60 -4.47
C ILE A 200 8.44 -17.13 -5.88
N ARG A 201 8.83 -16.24 -6.81
CA ARG A 201 9.25 -16.61 -8.17
C ARG A 201 10.54 -15.88 -8.55
N LEU A 202 11.61 -16.65 -8.75
CA LEU A 202 12.96 -16.17 -9.08
C LEU A 202 13.51 -16.93 -10.30
N GLY A 203 12.74 -16.99 -11.39
CA GLY A 203 12.99 -17.85 -12.55
C GLY A 203 12.37 -19.23 -12.40
N ILE A 204 12.64 -19.91 -11.28
CA ILE A 204 11.85 -21.03 -10.76
C ILE A 204 10.92 -20.55 -9.64
N SER A 205 9.83 -21.27 -9.41
CA SER A 205 8.85 -21.00 -8.36
C SER A 205 9.29 -21.61 -7.03
N GLY A 206 8.89 -21.02 -5.90
CA GLY A 206 9.22 -21.47 -4.56
C GLY A 206 8.00 -21.52 -3.63
N ALA A 207 7.88 -22.61 -2.89
CA ALA A 207 6.87 -22.80 -1.85
C ALA A 207 7.50 -23.05 -0.47
N ILE A 208 6.86 -22.54 0.58
CA ILE A 208 7.22 -22.77 1.98
C ILE A 208 6.85 -24.23 2.31
N PRO A 209 7.77 -25.06 2.82
CA PRO A 209 7.49 -26.49 3.09
C PRO A 209 6.35 -26.72 4.08
N SER A 210 5.45 -27.66 3.80
CA SER A 210 4.25 -27.94 4.63
C SER A 210 4.58 -28.22 6.09
N ASN A 211 5.67 -28.92 6.40
CA ASN A 211 6.05 -29.20 7.78
C ASN A 211 6.33 -27.92 8.56
N LEU A 212 7.04 -26.96 7.95
CA LEU A 212 7.29 -25.65 8.56
C LEU A 212 5.98 -24.87 8.72
N VAL A 213 5.12 -24.89 7.70
CA VAL A 213 3.83 -24.21 7.74
C VAL A 213 2.94 -24.77 8.87
N LYS A 214 2.90 -26.09 9.02
CA LYS A 214 2.13 -26.78 10.05
C LYS A 214 2.59 -26.39 11.45
N ASP A 215 3.90 -26.41 11.71
CA ASP A 215 4.47 -26.02 13.01
C ASP A 215 4.10 -24.56 13.36
N ILE A 216 4.29 -23.64 12.41
CA ILE A 216 4.00 -22.21 12.61
C ILE A 216 2.49 -21.97 12.76
N ALA A 217 1.66 -22.62 11.94
CA ALA A 217 0.21 -22.49 12.05
C ALA A 217 -0.31 -22.99 13.40
N GLN A 218 0.23 -24.11 13.90
CA GLN A 218 -0.11 -24.62 15.21
C GLN A 218 0.28 -23.64 16.33
N GLU A 219 1.51 -23.12 16.31
CA GLU A 219 1.98 -22.14 17.30
C GLU A 219 1.12 -20.86 17.30
N ILE A 220 0.76 -20.36 16.12
CA ILE A 220 -0.12 -19.20 15.97
C ILE A 220 -1.53 -19.50 16.49
N ILE A 221 -2.09 -20.69 16.23
CA ILE A 221 -3.42 -21.04 16.71
C ILE A 221 -3.44 -21.14 18.25
N GLU A 222 -2.39 -21.70 18.84
CA GLU A 222 -2.30 -21.90 20.29
C GLU A 222 -1.98 -20.61 21.06
N SER A 223 -1.10 -19.76 20.51
CA SER A 223 -0.52 -18.63 21.25
C SER A 223 -0.71 -17.25 20.61
N LYS A 224 -1.31 -17.18 19.41
CA LYS A 224 -1.50 -15.98 18.57
C LYS A 224 -0.23 -15.27 18.12
N ARG A 225 0.96 -15.82 18.41
CA ARG A 225 2.26 -15.27 18.04
C ARG A 225 3.27 -16.39 17.80
N VAL A 226 4.43 -16.04 17.24
CA VAL A 226 5.56 -16.97 17.08
C VAL A 226 6.73 -16.43 17.90
N GLU A 227 7.09 -17.13 18.96
CA GLU A 227 8.15 -16.74 19.89
C GLU A 227 9.48 -17.32 19.42
N ARG A 228 10.52 -16.48 19.35
CA ARG A 228 11.83 -16.92 18.85
C ARG A 228 12.94 -16.66 19.82
N ALA A 229 13.76 -17.69 20.03
CA ALA A 229 15.05 -17.54 20.66
C ALA A 229 16.06 -16.81 19.78
N TRP A 230 16.96 -16.09 20.44
CA TRP A 230 18.08 -15.40 19.83
C TRP A 230 19.32 -15.56 20.69
N LEU A 231 20.41 -15.94 20.03
CA LEU A 231 21.75 -16.05 20.65
C LEU A 231 22.66 -14.88 20.25
N GLY A 232 22.41 -14.24 19.10
CA GLY A 232 23.34 -13.26 18.52
C GLY A 232 24.62 -13.87 17.95
N LEU A 233 24.56 -15.12 17.48
CA LEU A 233 25.64 -15.73 16.71
C LEU A 233 25.59 -15.27 15.25
N GLU A 234 26.74 -14.90 14.70
CA GLU A 234 26.94 -14.78 13.27
C GLU A 234 27.70 -16.02 12.77
N ILE A 235 27.12 -16.69 11.78
CA ILE A 235 27.62 -17.98 11.31
C ILE A 235 27.84 -18.01 9.81
N GLN A 236 28.75 -18.89 9.41
CA GLN A 236 28.91 -19.27 8.01
C GLN A 236 29.27 -20.76 7.89
N PRO A 237 29.12 -21.36 6.70
CA PRO A 237 29.53 -22.73 6.50
C PRO A 237 31.02 -22.91 6.75
N LEU A 238 31.43 -24.14 7.07
CA LEU A 238 32.84 -24.47 7.24
C LEU A 238 33.65 -24.10 5.98
N LEU A 239 34.84 -23.54 6.19
CA LEU A 239 35.76 -23.25 5.09
C LEU A 239 36.21 -24.56 4.42
N LYS A 240 36.40 -24.55 3.09
CA LYS A 240 36.89 -25.72 2.33
C LYS A 240 38.20 -26.31 2.88
N LYS A 241 39.05 -25.48 3.51
CA LYS A 241 40.33 -25.87 4.14
C LYS A 241 40.18 -26.34 5.59
N SER A 242 38.97 -26.33 6.17
CA SER A 242 38.74 -26.79 7.55
C SER A 242 39.14 -28.26 7.69
N LYS A 243 39.94 -28.57 8.72
CA LYS A 243 40.26 -29.96 9.08
C LYS A 243 39.08 -30.65 9.77
N VAL A 244 38.19 -29.87 10.37
CA VAL A 244 36.97 -30.35 11.02
C VAL A 244 35.91 -30.60 9.95
N LYS A 245 35.29 -31.79 10.00
CA LYS A 245 34.31 -32.24 8.99
C LYS A 245 32.86 -31.85 9.32
N THR A 246 32.56 -31.61 10.59
CA THR A 246 31.23 -31.29 11.12
C THR A 246 31.28 -30.00 11.94
N GLY A 247 30.16 -29.33 12.10
CA GLY A 247 30.04 -28.05 12.79
C GLY A 247 29.65 -26.89 11.89
N VAL A 248 29.60 -25.69 12.49
CA VAL A 248 29.41 -24.41 11.81
C VAL A 248 30.46 -23.42 12.30
N LEU A 249 30.99 -22.61 11.39
CA LEU A 249 31.98 -21.59 11.74
C LEU A 249 31.28 -20.35 12.30
N ILE A 250 31.67 -19.94 13.49
CA ILE A 250 31.23 -18.68 14.09
C ILE A 250 32.11 -17.57 13.52
N SER A 251 31.52 -16.71 12.69
CA SER A 251 32.20 -15.54 12.13
C SER A 251 32.24 -14.37 13.09
N GLY A 252 31.29 -14.32 14.03
CA GLY A 252 31.14 -13.21 14.95
C GLY A 252 30.04 -13.44 15.99
N THR A 253 29.98 -12.51 16.93
CA THR A 253 28.89 -12.38 17.90
C THR A 253 28.42 -10.94 17.92
N VAL A 254 27.10 -10.75 17.99
CA VAL A 254 26.53 -9.43 18.22
C VAL A 254 26.92 -8.99 19.63
N GLU A 255 27.42 -7.77 19.78
CA GLU A 255 27.78 -7.20 21.07
C GLU A 255 26.61 -7.29 22.06
N ASP A 256 26.93 -7.65 23.31
CA ASP A 256 25.94 -7.78 24.39
C ASP A 256 24.88 -8.88 24.20
N SER A 257 25.02 -9.70 23.16
CA SER A 257 24.16 -10.84 22.93
C SER A 257 24.40 -11.99 23.93
N PRO A 258 23.48 -12.94 24.05
CA PRO A 258 23.73 -14.15 24.82
C PRO A 258 25.02 -14.88 24.43
N ALA A 259 25.34 -14.96 23.14
CA ALA A 259 26.55 -15.62 22.67
C ALA A 259 27.82 -14.85 23.05
N ASP A 260 27.81 -13.53 22.91
CA ASP A 260 28.93 -12.70 23.34
C ASP A 260 29.21 -12.86 24.86
N ARG A 261 28.16 -12.77 25.68
CA ARG A 261 28.23 -12.98 27.14
C ARG A 261 28.65 -14.40 27.53
N ALA A 262 28.28 -15.40 26.74
CA ALA A 262 28.68 -16.79 26.93
C ALA A 262 30.14 -17.05 26.52
N GLY A 263 30.81 -16.08 25.88
CA GLY A 263 32.23 -16.16 25.55
C GLY A 263 32.52 -16.89 24.24
N PHE A 264 31.56 -16.97 23.32
CA PHE A 264 31.83 -17.39 21.94
C PHE A 264 32.79 -16.39 21.28
N LYS A 265 33.64 -16.87 20.36
CA LYS A 265 34.64 -16.05 19.67
C LYS A 265 34.62 -16.29 18.16
N PRO A 266 34.92 -15.26 17.35
CA PRO A 266 35.20 -15.45 15.93
C PRO A 266 36.26 -16.55 15.73
N GLY A 267 35.99 -17.48 14.82
CA GLY A 267 36.86 -18.62 14.56
C GLY A 267 36.49 -19.90 15.33
N ASP A 268 35.62 -19.82 16.35
CA ASP A 268 35.07 -21.01 16.99
C ASP A 268 34.28 -21.86 15.98
N ILE A 269 34.44 -23.18 16.02
CA ILE A 269 33.61 -24.12 15.26
C ILE A 269 32.61 -24.76 16.22
N LEU A 270 31.34 -24.37 16.13
CA LEU A 270 30.27 -24.94 16.94
C LEU A 270 29.91 -26.33 16.41
N ILE A 271 30.16 -27.36 17.21
CA ILE A 271 29.95 -28.77 16.85
C ILE A 271 28.71 -29.37 17.52
N ARG A 272 28.26 -28.83 18.65
CA ARG A 272 27.01 -29.22 19.31
C ARG A 272 26.36 -28.04 20.01
N LEU A 273 25.04 -27.91 19.89
CA LEU A 273 24.25 -26.92 20.61
C LEU A 273 23.04 -27.63 21.20
N GLY A 274 22.87 -27.54 22.52
CA GLY A 274 21.87 -28.33 23.24
C GLY A 274 22.06 -29.81 22.98
N GLU A 275 20.99 -30.48 22.58
CA GLU A 275 20.99 -31.92 22.29
C GLU A 275 21.37 -32.24 20.85
N ARG A 276 21.48 -31.23 19.95
CA ARG A 276 21.73 -31.46 18.53
C ARG A 276 23.19 -31.25 18.16
N GLU A 277 23.73 -32.21 17.43
CA GLU A 277 24.96 -32.00 16.66
C GLU A 277 24.72 -30.95 15.58
N VAL A 278 25.74 -30.12 15.34
CA VAL A 278 25.66 -29.05 14.37
C VAL A 278 26.49 -29.45 13.16
N ASN A 279 25.93 -29.28 11.97
CA ASN A 279 26.61 -29.54 10.72
C ASN A 279 26.12 -28.59 9.64
N VAL A 280 26.96 -27.62 9.28
CA VAL A 280 26.67 -26.61 8.25
C VAL A 280 27.90 -26.50 7.36
N ARG A 281 27.92 -27.32 6.30
CA ARG A 281 28.96 -27.36 5.27
C ARG A 281 28.59 -26.55 4.04
N PHE A 282 27.29 -26.40 3.79
CA PHE A 282 26.72 -25.70 2.65
C PHE A 282 25.73 -24.62 3.11
N ARG A 283 25.39 -23.69 2.22
CA ARG A 283 24.56 -22.53 2.58
C ARG A 283 23.10 -22.92 2.80
N GLU A 284 22.65 -23.94 2.09
CA GLU A 284 21.32 -24.55 2.14
C GLU A 284 21.01 -25.16 3.53
N GLU A 285 22.01 -25.29 4.39
CA GLU A 285 21.88 -25.79 5.77
C GLU A 285 21.74 -24.65 6.79
N ILE A 286 22.09 -23.42 6.44
CA ILE A 286 21.97 -22.25 7.32
C ILE A 286 20.51 -22.02 7.77
N PRO A 287 19.49 -22.06 6.88
CA PRO A 287 18.10 -21.90 7.31
C PRO A 287 17.66 -22.95 8.32
N ILE A 288 18.14 -24.19 8.19
CA ILE A 288 17.84 -25.26 9.16
C ILE A 288 18.47 -24.95 10.52
N PHE A 289 19.75 -24.57 10.53
CA PHE A 289 20.43 -24.20 11.76
C PHE A 289 19.77 -23.01 12.45
N ASN A 290 19.42 -21.97 11.70
CA ASN A 290 18.77 -20.79 12.24
C ASN A 290 17.39 -21.13 12.83
N ARG A 291 16.59 -21.96 12.16
CA ARG A 291 15.32 -22.48 12.72
C ARG A 291 15.55 -23.21 14.03
N TYR A 292 16.57 -24.06 14.11
CA TYR A 292 16.89 -24.76 15.35
C TYR A 292 17.30 -23.80 16.48
N VAL A 293 18.13 -22.80 16.20
CA VAL A 293 18.50 -21.78 17.19
C VAL A 293 17.28 -21.01 17.68
N MET A 294 16.35 -20.69 16.77
CA MET A 294 15.13 -19.94 17.08
C MET A 294 14.09 -20.76 17.85
N SER A 295 14.13 -22.10 17.78
CA SER A 295 13.25 -22.98 18.56
C SER A 295 13.82 -23.37 19.93
N LEU A 296 15.01 -22.87 20.31
CA LEU A 296 15.56 -23.12 21.64
C LEU A 296 14.67 -22.53 22.73
N PRO A 297 14.58 -23.16 23.91
CA PRO A 297 13.78 -22.65 25.02
C PRO A 297 14.35 -21.33 25.54
N ILE A 298 13.55 -20.27 25.44
CA ILE A 298 13.91 -18.92 25.89
C ILE A 298 14.14 -18.92 27.40
N GLY A 299 15.21 -18.28 27.85
CA GLY A 299 15.55 -18.11 29.28
C GLY A 299 16.19 -19.34 29.94
N LYS A 300 16.14 -20.52 29.32
CA LYS A 300 16.78 -21.75 29.81
C LYS A 300 18.24 -21.82 29.33
N GLU A 301 19.15 -22.17 30.22
CA GLU A 301 20.55 -22.34 29.87
C GLU A 301 20.76 -23.57 28.98
N ILE A 302 21.45 -23.38 27.86
CA ILE A 302 21.77 -24.40 26.85
C ILE A 302 23.28 -24.58 26.81
N THR A 303 23.72 -25.83 26.77
CA THR A 303 25.14 -26.16 26.62
C THR A 303 25.53 -26.14 25.14
N ALA A 304 26.63 -25.48 24.81
CA ALA A 304 27.24 -25.49 23.49
C ALA A 304 28.66 -26.05 23.59
N LYS A 305 29.05 -26.89 22.62
CA LYS A 305 30.44 -27.35 22.46
C LYS A 305 31.02 -26.75 21.21
N VAL A 306 32.16 -26.07 21.36
CA VAL A 306 32.89 -25.45 20.27
C VAL A 306 34.31 -25.99 20.20
N LEU A 307 34.90 -26.04 19.02
CA LEU A 307 36.33 -26.21 18.82
C LEU A 307 36.95 -24.82 18.66
N ARG A 308 37.88 -24.48 19.56
CA ARG A 308 38.65 -23.24 19.53
C ARG A 308 40.11 -23.60 19.25
N GLY A 309 40.52 -23.43 18.00
CA GLY A 309 41.73 -24.11 17.50
C GLY A 309 41.52 -25.62 17.54
N ASP A 310 42.42 -26.34 18.20
CA ASP A 310 42.35 -27.81 18.34
C ASP A 310 41.71 -28.28 19.67
N LYS A 311 41.21 -27.35 20.50
CA LYS A 311 40.65 -27.66 21.83
C LYS A 311 39.14 -27.59 21.83
N GLU A 312 38.48 -28.58 22.43
CA GLU A 312 37.06 -28.54 22.73
C GLU A 312 36.80 -27.66 23.96
N VAL A 313 35.90 -26.69 23.82
CA VAL A 313 35.46 -25.78 24.86
C VAL A 313 33.96 -25.93 25.04
N THR A 314 33.51 -26.11 26.28
CA THR A 314 32.08 -26.13 26.61
C THR A 314 31.66 -24.75 27.11
N LEU A 315 30.67 -24.15 26.44
CA LEU A 315 30.08 -22.86 26.77
C LEU A 315 28.64 -23.07 27.22
N LYS A 316 28.15 -22.18 28.09
CA LYS A 316 26.76 -22.16 28.51
C LYS A 316 26.12 -20.86 28.06
N VAL A 317 25.04 -20.97 27.30
CA VAL A 317 24.37 -19.82 26.70
C VAL A 317 22.89 -19.84 27.03
N ARG A 318 22.35 -18.68 27.40
CA ARG A 318 20.94 -18.53 27.75
C ARG A 318 20.22 -17.76 26.64
N PRO A 319 19.43 -18.43 25.77
CA PRO A 319 18.71 -17.75 24.70
C PRO A 319 17.78 -16.69 25.26
N LYS A 320 17.68 -15.56 24.57
CA LYS A 320 16.73 -14.48 24.87
C LYS A 320 15.66 -14.42 23.80
N HIS A 321 14.54 -13.79 24.12
CA HIS A 321 13.55 -13.47 23.11
C HIS A 321 14.17 -12.55 22.04
N ARG A 322 13.97 -12.91 20.77
CA ARG A 322 14.50 -12.17 19.61
C ARG A 322 13.78 -10.85 19.39
N GLY A 323 12.46 -10.84 19.58
CA GLY A 323 11.61 -9.76 19.11
C GLY A 323 11.44 -9.73 17.59
N TYR A 324 10.51 -8.91 17.14
CA TYR A 324 10.36 -8.54 15.73
C TYR A 324 11.36 -7.45 15.35
N ARG A 325 11.82 -7.45 14.10
CA ARG A 325 12.72 -6.38 13.61
C ARG A 325 12.02 -5.02 13.52
N ARG A 326 10.74 -4.99 13.11
CA ARG A 326 9.93 -3.77 13.05
C ARG A 326 8.65 -3.94 13.87
N HIS A 327 8.14 -2.83 14.38
CA HIS A 327 6.85 -2.79 15.08
C HIS A 327 5.78 -2.22 14.14
N LYS A 328 4.51 -2.36 14.54
CA LYS A 328 3.41 -1.75 13.80
C LYS A 328 3.58 -0.23 13.77
N GLY A 329 3.46 0.36 12.58
CA GLY A 329 3.49 1.80 12.40
C GLY A 329 2.25 2.50 12.97
N CYS A 330 2.36 3.82 13.09
CA CYS A 330 1.27 4.70 13.49
C CYS A 330 1.36 6.00 12.69
N GLU A 331 0.22 6.52 12.27
CA GLU A 331 0.11 7.87 11.72
C GLU A 331 0.01 8.91 12.84
N PHE A 332 0.69 10.05 12.65
CA PHE A 332 0.60 11.24 13.49
C PHE A 332 0.19 12.41 12.59
N LYS A 333 -1.12 12.55 12.36
CA LYS A 333 -1.70 13.50 11.39
C LYS A 333 -1.27 14.94 11.64
N ASP A 334 -1.32 15.36 12.89
CA ASP A 334 -0.98 16.70 13.37
C ASP A 334 0.50 17.03 13.28
N TRP A 335 1.32 16.02 13.04
CA TRP A 335 2.76 16.16 12.84
C TRP A 335 3.15 16.07 11.37
N GLY A 336 2.27 15.51 10.53
CA GLY A 336 2.59 15.19 9.14
C GLY A 336 3.64 14.10 9.02
N LEU A 337 3.58 13.07 9.86
CA LEU A 337 4.51 11.92 9.82
C LEU A 337 3.83 10.60 10.16
N THR A 338 4.52 9.51 9.84
CA THR A 338 4.27 8.20 10.43
C THR A 338 5.48 7.78 11.26
N GLY A 339 5.24 7.06 12.36
CA GLY A 339 6.29 6.58 13.25
C GLY A 339 6.03 5.18 13.77
N GLN A 340 7.03 4.56 14.39
CA GLN A 340 6.92 3.26 15.07
C GLN A 340 7.82 3.22 16.30
N ASN A 341 7.57 2.28 17.21
CA ASN A 341 8.50 1.97 18.30
C ASN A 341 9.80 1.39 17.73
N LEU A 342 10.92 1.65 18.42
CA LEU A 342 12.18 0.98 18.13
C LEU A 342 12.19 -0.45 18.69
N SER A 343 12.51 -1.43 17.86
CA SER A 343 12.83 -2.78 18.35
C SER A 343 14.28 -2.83 18.83
N SER A 344 14.63 -3.81 19.68
CA SER A 344 16.02 -3.99 20.12
C SER A 344 16.98 -4.29 18.96
N LEU A 345 16.50 -4.95 17.89
CA LEU A 345 17.29 -5.19 16.69
C LEU A 345 17.52 -3.89 15.90
N LEU A 346 16.48 -3.08 15.72
CA LEU A 346 16.56 -1.83 14.97
C LEU A 346 17.35 -0.75 15.71
N ALA A 347 17.21 -0.68 17.04
CA ALA A 347 18.02 0.19 17.89
C ALA A 347 19.52 -0.07 17.67
N ARG A 348 19.93 -1.35 17.67
CA ARG A 348 21.33 -1.74 17.41
C ARG A 348 21.80 -1.44 15.99
N GLU A 349 20.94 -1.64 14.98
CA GLU A 349 21.25 -1.24 13.60
C GLU A 349 21.47 0.27 13.47
N LEU A 350 20.76 1.05 14.30
CA LEU A 350 20.94 2.49 14.45
C LEU A 350 22.04 2.87 15.44
N LYS A 351 22.82 1.89 15.94
CA LYS A 351 23.90 2.08 16.93
C LYS A 351 23.45 2.74 18.24
N ARG A 352 22.18 2.57 18.60
CA ARG A 352 21.61 3.04 19.87
C ARG A 352 21.79 2.01 20.97
N GLN A 353 21.94 2.51 22.20
CA GLN A 353 22.03 1.69 23.41
C GLN A 353 20.64 1.27 23.94
N ASP A 354 19.60 1.99 23.57
CA ASP A 354 18.23 1.76 24.02
C ASP A 354 17.21 1.85 22.88
N THR A 355 15.97 1.45 23.21
CA THR A 355 14.81 1.53 22.32
C THR A 355 13.94 2.75 22.61
N ILE A 356 14.47 3.78 23.28
CA ILE A 356 13.70 4.94 23.71
C ILE A 356 13.47 5.86 22.51
N GLY A 357 12.22 6.23 22.29
CA GLY A 357 11.80 7.20 21.29
C GLY A 357 10.94 6.61 20.18
N VAL A 358 10.47 7.48 19.29
CA VAL A 358 9.66 7.10 18.14
C VAL A 358 10.47 7.28 16.86
N LEU A 359 10.69 6.18 16.16
CA LEU A 359 11.35 6.18 14.86
C LEU A 359 10.41 6.73 13.79
N VAL A 360 10.84 7.78 13.09
CA VAL A 360 10.12 8.35 11.95
C VAL A 360 10.26 7.44 10.73
N THR A 361 9.13 6.96 10.21
CA THR A 361 9.08 6.00 9.09
C THR A 361 8.71 6.64 7.76
N SER A 362 7.94 7.73 7.78
CA SER A 362 7.66 8.54 6.58
C SER A 362 7.20 9.94 6.98
N ILE A 363 7.35 10.90 6.08
CA ILE A 363 7.02 12.31 6.30
C ILE A 363 6.13 12.82 5.18
N ARG A 364 5.17 13.67 5.53
CA ARG A 364 4.28 14.37 4.60
C ARG A 364 5.01 15.61 4.06
N PRO A 365 5.24 15.72 2.73
CA PRO A 365 5.76 16.95 2.14
C PRO A 365 4.87 18.15 2.49
N GLY A 366 5.48 19.26 2.92
CA GLY A 366 4.75 20.44 3.42
C GLY A 366 4.02 20.23 4.75
N GLY A 367 4.20 19.08 5.42
CA GLY A 367 3.66 18.84 6.75
C GLY A 367 4.48 19.51 7.87
N PRO A 368 3.94 19.59 9.09
CA PRO A 368 4.58 20.28 10.22
C PRO A 368 6.05 19.93 10.47
N VAL A 369 6.42 18.64 10.46
CA VAL A 369 7.81 18.24 10.66
C VAL A 369 8.73 18.46 9.45
N ALA A 370 8.15 18.50 8.24
CA ALA A 370 8.91 18.80 7.02
C ALA A 370 9.25 20.29 6.93
N GLU A 371 8.36 21.16 7.43
CA GLU A 371 8.56 22.61 7.44
C GLU A 371 9.43 23.12 8.59
N ALA A 372 9.60 22.30 9.63
CA ALA A 372 10.45 22.60 10.78
C ALA A 372 11.90 22.93 10.38
N LYS A 373 12.62 23.65 11.25
CA LYS A 373 13.99 24.14 10.98
C LYS A 373 14.91 23.80 12.15
N PRO A 374 15.81 22.80 12.02
CA PRO A 374 15.92 21.86 10.91
C PRO A 374 14.69 20.94 10.80
N SER A 375 14.44 20.40 9.61
CA SER A 375 13.34 19.46 9.37
C SER A 375 13.72 18.07 9.86
N LEU A 376 12.72 17.29 10.29
CA LEU A 376 12.92 15.86 10.54
C LEU A 376 13.04 15.11 9.19
N ALA A 377 13.65 13.94 9.23
CA ALA A 377 13.86 13.03 8.12
C ALA A 377 13.41 11.61 8.48
N VAL A 378 13.26 10.75 7.47
CA VAL A 378 13.06 9.31 7.67
C VAL A 378 14.29 8.75 8.38
N MET A 379 14.08 7.84 9.34
CA MET A 379 15.07 7.28 10.26
C MET A 379 15.48 8.16 11.43
N ASP A 380 14.98 9.39 11.55
CA ASP A 380 15.15 10.17 12.79
C ASP A 380 14.35 9.53 13.93
N VAL A 381 14.83 9.69 15.17
CA VAL A 381 14.16 9.19 16.37
C VAL A 381 13.74 10.36 17.25
N ILE A 382 12.44 10.56 17.46
CA ILE A 382 11.91 11.58 18.36
C ILE A 382 12.08 11.11 19.79
N THR A 383 12.79 11.88 20.62
CA THR A 383 13.12 11.50 22.01
C THR A 383 12.54 12.45 23.05
N MET A 384 12.18 13.68 22.66
CA MET A 384 11.53 14.63 23.56
C MET A 384 10.58 15.56 22.80
N VAL A 385 9.43 15.87 23.40
CA VAL A 385 8.45 16.82 22.87
C VAL A 385 7.96 17.71 24.01
N GLY A 386 8.08 19.04 23.85
CA GLY A 386 7.57 20.00 24.83
C GLY A 386 8.22 19.88 26.21
N GLY A 387 9.45 19.34 26.30
CA GLY A 387 10.13 19.05 27.57
C GLY A 387 9.80 17.67 28.17
N GLU A 388 8.81 16.95 27.63
CA GLU A 388 8.50 15.58 28.04
C GLU A 388 9.31 14.55 27.26
N LYS A 389 9.90 13.59 27.96
CA LYS A 389 10.63 12.46 27.35
C LYS A 389 9.64 11.52 26.67
N ILE A 390 9.90 11.20 25.41
CA ILE A 390 9.09 10.28 24.61
C ILE A 390 9.79 8.92 24.59
N LYS A 391 9.18 7.90 25.22
CA LYS A 391 9.75 6.55 25.23
C LYS A 391 9.25 5.70 24.07
N ASP A 392 8.04 5.94 23.62
CA ASP A 392 7.37 5.14 22.59
C ASP A 392 6.24 5.93 21.90
N VAL A 393 5.55 5.27 20.97
CA VAL A 393 4.41 5.80 20.22
C VAL A 393 3.25 6.22 21.13
N SER A 394 3.04 5.53 22.26
CA SER A 394 1.96 5.87 23.20
C SER A 394 2.24 7.19 23.89
N ASP A 395 3.49 7.43 24.29
CA ASP A 395 3.92 8.73 24.82
C ASP A 395 3.71 9.85 23.80
N LEU A 396 4.12 9.67 22.54
CA LEU A 396 3.96 10.70 21.52
C LEU A 396 2.48 11.02 21.25
N LYS A 397 1.60 10.00 21.22
CA LYS A 397 0.15 10.20 21.10
C LYS A 397 -0.42 11.02 22.25
N ARG A 398 -0.15 10.58 23.49
CA ARG A 398 -0.60 11.25 24.71
C ARG A 398 -0.16 12.71 24.75
N VAL A 399 1.12 12.97 24.46
CA VAL A 399 1.67 14.34 24.46
C VAL A 399 1.04 15.19 23.35
N THR A 400 0.78 14.60 22.17
CA THR A 400 0.07 15.29 21.08
C THR A 400 -1.33 15.72 21.50
N GLU A 401 -2.10 14.82 22.10
CA GLU A 401 -3.45 15.11 22.61
C GLU A 401 -3.43 16.23 23.66
N GLN A 402 -2.46 16.22 24.57
CA GLN A 402 -2.28 17.27 25.57
C GLN A 402 -1.93 18.63 24.96
N ILE A 403 -1.07 18.67 23.94
CA ILE A 403 -0.66 19.90 23.24
C ILE A 403 -1.86 20.57 22.56
N LEU A 404 -2.72 19.78 21.92
CA LEU A 404 -3.82 20.24 21.08
C LEU A 404 -5.15 20.40 21.82
N LYS A 405 -5.26 19.91 23.07
CA LYS A 405 -6.50 19.98 23.84
C LYS A 405 -7.05 21.42 23.92
N GLY A 406 -8.25 21.62 23.37
CA GLY A 406 -8.95 22.90 23.38
C GLY A 406 -8.37 23.95 22.42
N LYS A 407 -7.60 23.53 21.42
CA LYS A 407 -6.99 24.42 20.42
C LYS A 407 -7.34 23.96 19.01
N ASP A 408 -7.80 24.91 18.21
CA ASP A 408 -8.11 24.69 16.80
C ASP A 408 -6.96 25.15 15.88
N GLU A 409 -5.98 25.88 16.43
CA GLU A 409 -4.79 26.36 15.71
C GLU A 409 -3.54 25.50 15.93
N THR A 410 -2.55 25.65 15.05
CA THR A 410 -1.25 24.97 15.21
C THR A 410 -0.46 25.52 16.40
N VAL A 411 0.15 24.63 17.19
CA VAL A 411 0.95 24.97 18.37
C VAL A 411 2.43 24.78 18.07
N LYS A 412 3.26 25.79 18.37
CA LYS A 412 4.72 25.68 18.29
C LYS A 412 5.26 24.87 19.48
N VAL A 413 5.93 23.77 19.20
CA VAL A 413 6.45 22.84 20.20
C VAL A 413 7.93 22.57 19.95
N LEU A 414 8.75 22.67 21.00
CA LEU A 414 10.16 22.28 20.95
C LEU A 414 10.26 20.75 20.91
N VAL A 415 11.00 20.23 19.93
CA VAL A 415 11.18 18.80 19.69
C VAL A 415 12.66 18.49 19.69
N ARG A 416 13.03 17.44 20.40
CA ARG A 416 14.36 16.84 20.34
C ARG A 416 14.29 15.52 19.58
N PHE A 417 15.21 15.34 18.65
CA PHE A 417 15.33 14.11 17.90
C PHE A 417 16.79 13.76 17.65
N GLU A 418 17.03 12.49 17.37
CA GLU A 418 18.35 11.96 17.04
C GLU A 418 18.38 11.55 15.56
N ARG A 419 19.51 11.84 14.90
CA ARG A 419 19.80 11.44 13.53
C ARG A 419 21.18 10.81 13.49
N GLY A 420 21.23 9.48 13.36
CA GLY A 420 22.48 8.76 13.58
C GLY A 420 22.92 8.88 15.03
N ASP A 421 24.12 9.37 15.27
CA ASP A 421 24.72 9.64 16.58
C ASP A 421 24.64 11.12 17.02
N GLU A 422 23.99 11.96 16.22
CA GLU A 422 23.81 13.39 16.50
C GLU A 422 22.45 13.69 17.12
N GLU A 423 22.43 14.63 18.08
CA GLU A 423 21.20 15.14 18.70
C GLU A 423 20.84 16.52 18.14
N TYR A 424 19.57 16.70 17.79
CA TYR A 424 19.04 17.92 17.19
C TYR A 424 17.87 18.48 18.01
N LEU A 425 17.70 19.81 17.95
CA LEU A 425 16.53 20.53 18.43
C LEU A 425 15.85 21.26 17.28
N THR A 426 14.53 21.25 17.26
CA THR A 426 13.73 21.99 16.28
C THR A 426 12.40 22.45 16.89
N VAL A 427 11.74 23.40 16.24
CA VAL A 427 10.38 23.83 16.61
C VAL A 427 9.42 23.36 15.54
N VAL A 428 8.44 22.54 15.93
CA VAL A 428 7.39 22.01 15.05
C VAL A 428 6.08 22.75 15.35
N ARG A 429 5.34 23.13 14.30
CA ARG A 429 3.97 23.68 14.43
C ARG A 429 2.95 22.55 14.39
N VAL A 430 2.76 21.87 15.52
CA VAL A 430 1.88 20.70 15.64
C VAL A 430 0.42 21.13 15.48
N GLY A 431 -0.33 20.43 14.63
CA GLY A 431 -1.74 20.70 14.30
C GLY A 431 -1.98 20.64 12.79
N ILE A 432 -3.25 20.60 12.39
CA ILE A 432 -3.64 20.70 10.98
C ILE A 432 -3.92 22.18 10.69
N PRO A 433 -3.13 22.86 9.84
CA PRO A 433 -3.41 24.25 9.51
C PRO A 433 -4.77 24.37 8.81
N GLU A 434 -5.53 25.42 9.15
CA GLU A 434 -6.76 25.75 8.42
C GLU A 434 -6.48 25.92 6.93
N PHE A 435 -7.44 25.51 6.10
CA PHE A 435 -7.38 25.73 4.66
C PHE A 435 -7.23 27.23 4.40
N PHE A 436 -6.09 27.64 3.86
CA PHE A 436 -5.88 29.00 3.39
C PHE A 436 -6.78 29.21 2.18
N ASP A 437 -7.82 30.04 2.32
CA ASP A 437 -8.51 30.61 1.17
C ASP A 437 -7.47 31.41 0.38
N PRO A 438 -7.10 31.01 -0.85
CA PRO A 438 -6.10 31.72 -1.65
C PRO A 438 -6.50 33.17 -1.97
N GLY A 439 -7.71 33.58 -1.57
CA GLY A 439 -8.30 34.87 -1.81
C GLY A 439 -9.14 34.85 -3.08
N LEU A 440 -10.10 35.76 -3.14
CA LEU A 440 -10.87 36.00 -4.37
C LEU A 440 -9.94 36.58 -5.43
N GLU A 441 -9.92 35.96 -6.60
CA GLU A 441 -9.24 36.55 -7.76
C GLU A 441 -10.02 37.78 -8.23
N ALA A 442 -9.31 38.83 -8.64
CA ALA A 442 -9.95 40.02 -9.18
C ALA A 442 -10.78 39.64 -10.42
N LYS A 443 -12.11 39.78 -10.35
CA LYS A 443 -13.02 39.52 -11.46
C LYS A 443 -12.57 40.31 -12.70
N LYS A 444 -12.32 39.61 -13.80
CA LYS A 444 -11.90 40.21 -15.08
C LYS A 444 -13.03 40.20 -16.11
N ALA A 445 -12.91 41.08 -17.10
CA ALA A 445 -13.72 41.04 -18.29
C ALA A 445 -13.53 39.72 -19.05
N TRP A 446 -14.60 39.21 -19.65
CA TRP A 446 -14.64 37.89 -20.26
C TRP A 446 -15.56 37.87 -21.47
N LEU A 447 -15.09 37.25 -22.56
CA LEU A 447 -15.83 37.13 -23.80
C LEU A 447 -16.63 35.83 -23.90
N GLY A 448 -16.13 34.74 -23.29
CA GLY A 448 -16.80 33.42 -23.33
C GLY A 448 -16.53 32.60 -24.59
N VAL A 449 -15.25 32.44 -24.94
CA VAL A 449 -14.81 31.61 -26.07
C VAL A 449 -13.62 30.74 -25.68
N ALA A 450 -13.47 29.59 -26.33
CA ALA A 450 -12.17 28.92 -26.45
C ALA A 450 -11.58 29.26 -27.83
N TYR A 451 -10.27 29.38 -27.88
CA TYR A 451 -9.56 29.78 -29.09
C TYR A 451 -8.23 29.06 -29.20
N GLN A 452 -7.67 29.11 -30.41
CA GLN A 452 -6.29 28.74 -30.69
C GLN A 452 -5.59 29.96 -31.33
N VAL A 453 -4.28 30.10 -31.12
CA VAL A 453 -3.50 31.10 -31.85
C VAL A 453 -3.60 30.84 -33.35
N LEU A 454 -3.77 31.90 -34.13
CA LEU A 454 -3.68 31.83 -35.58
C LEU A 454 -2.19 31.81 -35.97
N SER A 455 -1.62 30.62 -36.13
CA SER A 455 -0.24 30.52 -36.62
C SER A 455 -0.14 31.00 -38.07
N ARG A 456 1.07 31.43 -38.48
CA ARG A 456 1.34 31.87 -39.86
C ARG A 456 0.95 30.81 -40.89
N ASP A 457 1.32 29.55 -40.64
CA ASP A 457 0.98 28.43 -41.53
C ASP A 457 -0.53 28.24 -41.66
N ILE A 458 -1.29 28.39 -40.56
CA ILE A 458 -2.74 28.30 -40.59
C ILE A 458 -3.32 29.48 -41.38
N ALA A 459 -2.82 30.70 -41.17
CA ALA A 459 -3.26 31.89 -41.90
C ALA A 459 -3.02 31.77 -43.42
N GLU A 460 -1.84 31.29 -43.81
CA GLU A 460 -1.48 31.04 -45.22
C GLU A 460 -2.40 29.98 -45.84
N LYS A 461 -2.58 28.84 -45.18
CA LYS A 461 -3.43 27.75 -45.69
C LYS A 461 -4.92 28.09 -45.72
N LEU A 462 -5.37 29.02 -44.88
CA LEU A 462 -6.73 29.57 -44.93
C LEU A 462 -6.89 30.70 -45.97
N GLY A 463 -5.82 31.12 -46.65
CA GLY A 463 -5.85 32.16 -47.68
C GLY A 463 -6.03 33.58 -47.13
N ILE A 464 -5.77 33.79 -45.85
CA ILE A 464 -5.92 35.09 -45.16
C ILE A 464 -4.56 35.81 -44.97
N GLY A 465 -3.53 35.34 -45.67
CA GLY A 465 -2.20 35.94 -45.73
C GLY A 465 -1.49 35.94 -44.37
N ASP A 466 -0.89 37.07 -44.06
CA ASP A 466 -0.09 37.36 -42.86
C ASP A 466 -0.94 37.94 -41.71
N ALA A 467 -2.24 37.62 -41.70
CA ALA A 467 -3.13 37.95 -40.60
C ALA A 467 -2.64 37.31 -39.28
N THR A 468 -2.72 38.09 -38.20
CA THR A 468 -2.42 37.66 -36.83
C THR A 468 -3.69 37.75 -35.98
N GLY A 469 -3.78 36.90 -34.96
CA GLY A 469 -4.94 36.86 -34.08
C GLY A 469 -5.25 35.48 -33.53
N VAL A 470 -6.52 35.23 -33.25
CA VAL A 470 -6.98 33.97 -32.67
C VAL A 470 -8.16 33.40 -33.43
N ARG A 471 -8.16 32.09 -33.66
CA ARG A 471 -9.28 31.35 -34.26
C ARG A 471 -10.13 30.73 -33.16
N LEU A 472 -11.43 31.00 -33.19
CA LEU A 472 -12.38 30.48 -32.21
C LEU A 472 -12.61 28.99 -32.43
N THR A 473 -12.35 28.19 -31.41
CA THR A 473 -12.53 26.73 -31.42
C THR A 473 -13.83 26.33 -30.72
N ARG A 474 -14.33 27.17 -29.81
CA ARG A 474 -15.61 26.98 -29.14
C ARG A 474 -16.23 28.32 -28.74
N ILE A 475 -17.54 28.44 -28.92
CA ILE A 475 -18.35 29.49 -28.31
C ILE A 475 -19.10 28.83 -27.16
N TYR A 476 -19.07 29.44 -25.97
CA TYR A 476 -19.83 28.90 -24.85
C TYR A 476 -21.22 29.53 -24.78
N ASP A 477 -22.21 28.76 -24.32
CA ASP A 477 -23.60 29.19 -24.19
C ASP A 477 -23.77 30.29 -23.12
N ASP A 478 -24.78 31.15 -23.31
CA ASP A 478 -25.12 32.33 -22.48
C ASP A 478 -24.01 33.39 -22.34
N THR A 479 -22.98 33.32 -23.17
CA THR A 479 -21.85 34.26 -23.08
C THR A 479 -22.03 35.49 -23.96
N PRO A 480 -21.27 36.58 -23.73
CA PRO A 480 -21.24 37.72 -24.63
C PRO A 480 -20.95 37.35 -26.08
N ALA A 481 -20.03 36.42 -26.32
CA ALA A 481 -19.69 35.92 -27.65
C ALA A 481 -20.87 35.28 -28.39
N GLU A 482 -21.65 34.45 -27.71
CA GLU A 482 -22.82 33.81 -28.30
C GLU A 482 -23.89 34.86 -28.64
N LYS A 483 -24.16 35.79 -27.74
CA LYS A 483 -25.19 36.84 -27.90
C LYS A 483 -24.97 37.72 -29.13
N ILE A 484 -23.71 37.93 -29.53
CA ILE A 484 -23.37 38.72 -30.73
C ILE A 484 -23.19 37.86 -31.99
N GLY A 485 -23.46 36.55 -31.90
CA GLY A 485 -23.44 35.62 -33.03
C GLY A 485 -22.05 35.27 -33.55
N LEU A 486 -21.03 35.27 -32.68
CA LEU A 486 -19.75 34.63 -33.00
C LEU A 486 -19.96 33.12 -33.22
N LYS A 487 -19.15 32.54 -34.09
CA LYS A 487 -19.24 31.12 -34.46
C LYS A 487 -17.88 30.44 -34.33
N THR A 488 -17.89 29.13 -34.06
CA THR A 488 -16.69 28.31 -34.19
C THR A 488 -16.11 28.46 -35.60
N GLY A 489 -14.80 28.71 -35.67
CA GLY A 489 -14.07 28.97 -36.91
C GLY A 489 -13.91 30.45 -37.26
N ASP A 490 -14.63 31.36 -36.61
CA ASP A 490 -14.36 32.81 -36.72
C ASP A 490 -12.94 33.12 -36.26
N ILE A 491 -12.30 34.13 -36.87
CA ILE A 491 -10.95 34.56 -36.53
C ILE A 491 -11.01 36.01 -36.06
N ILE A 492 -10.58 36.29 -34.83
CA ILE A 492 -10.52 37.65 -34.30
C ILE A 492 -9.11 38.19 -34.53
N ILE A 493 -9.01 39.29 -35.26
CA ILE A 493 -7.72 39.90 -35.64
C ILE A 493 -7.44 41.24 -34.94
N ALA A 494 -8.48 41.89 -34.39
CA ALA A 494 -8.32 43.13 -33.64
C ALA A 494 -9.44 43.35 -32.61
N ILE A 495 -9.12 44.10 -31.55
CA ILE A 495 -10.05 44.59 -30.51
C ILE A 495 -9.94 46.11 -30.49
N ASN A 496 -11.04 46.83 -30.65
CA ASN A 496 -11.09 48.30 -30.76
C ASN A 496 -10.17 48.92 -31.83
N GLY A 497 -9.76 48.13 -32.84
CA GLY A 497 -8.82 48.54 -33.87
C GLY A 497 -7.37 48.15 -33.58
N ASP A 498 -7.04 47.79 -32.33
CA ASP A 498 -5.73 47.28 -31.95
C ASP A 498 -5.58 45.83 -32.43
N LYS A 499 -4.58 45.60 -33.29
CA LYS A 499 -4.29 44.26 -33.82
C LYS A 499 -3.91 43.32 -32.68
N ILE A 500 -4.33 42.06 -32.78
CA ILE A 500 -3.92 41.00 -31.85
C ILE A 500 -2.64 40.37 -32.42
N PRO A 501 -1.44 40.65 -31.86
CA PRO A 501 -0.17 40.23 -32.46
C PRO A 501 0.16 38.74 -32.23
N ALA A 502 -0.85 37.89 -32.03
CA ALA A 502 -0.65 36.47 -31.79
C ALA A 502 -0.42 35.72 -33.12
N SER A 503 0.74 35.10 -33.25
CA SER A 503 1.13 34.35 -34.45
C SER A 503 1.97 33.10 -34.19
N LEU A 504 2.44 32.92 -32.96
CA LEU A 504 3.23 31.78 -32.49
C LEU A 504 2.47 31.02 -31.38
N PRO A 505 2.68 29.70 -31.21
CA PRO A 505 2.02 28.93 -30.15
C PRO A 505 2.18 29.52 -28.74
N GLU A 506 3.33 30.13 -28.45
CA GLU A 506 3.63 30.83 -27.19
C GLU A 506 2.77 32.09 -26.94
N ASP A 507 2.15 32.67 -27.98
CA ASP A 507 1.31 33.88 -27.89
C ASP A 507 -0.12 33.62 -27.35
N TYR A 508 -0.38 32.43 -26.80
CA TYR A 508 -1.73 31.98 -26.47
C TYR A 508 -2.45 32.84 -25.40
N GLU A 509 -1.73 33.58 -24.54
CA GLU A 509 -2.34 34.49 -23.55
C GLU A 509 -2.57 35.91 -24.08
N ILE A 510 -2.03 36.31 -25.25
CA ILE A 510 -2.14 37.71 -25.70
C ILE A 510 -3.60 38.15 -25.84
N PHE A 511 -4.44 37.31 -26.44
CA PHE A 511 -5.85 37.64 -26.62
C PHE A 511 -6.62 37.68 -25.30
N SER A 512 -6.39 36.73 -24.39
CA SER A 512 -7.04 36.72 -23.07
C SER A 512 -6.60 37.94 -22.25
N GLU A 513 -5.33 38.33 -22.30
CA GLU A 513 -4.80 39.55 -21.65
C GLU A 513 -5.44 40.82 -22.21
N MET A 514 -5.53 40.95 -23.54
CA MET A 514 -6.20 42.08 -24.18
C MET A 514 -7.68 42.18 -23.78
N ILE A 515 -8.38 41.06 -23.60
CA ILE A 515 -9.76 41.08 -23.08
C ILE A 515 -9.79 41.44 -21.59
N ARG A 516 -8.89 40.88 -20.77
CA ARG A 516 -8.83 41.08 -19.31
C ARG A 516 -8.39 42.50 -18.92
N SER A 517 -7.79 43.27 -19.82
CA SER A 517 -7.39 44.66 -19.59
C SER A 517 -8.57 45.64 -19.61
N HIS A 518 -9.70 45.24 -20.24
CA HIS A 518 -10.95 46.01 -20.24
C HIS A 518 -11.76 45.82 -18.95
N LYS A 519 -12.72 46.73 -18.72
CA LYS A 519 -13.65 46.66 -17.60
C LYS A 519 -14.81 45.70 -17.89
N ILE A 520 -15.33 45.09 -16.83
CA ILE A 520 -16.59 44.32 -16.90
C ILE A 520 -17.72 45.27 -17.31
N GLY A 521 -18.52 44.88 -18.30
CA GLY A 521 -19.58 45.71 -18.87
C GLY A 521 -19.10 46.73 -19.90
N GLU A 522 -17.79 46.80 -20.19
CA GLU A 522 -17.27 47.66 -21.24
C GLU A 522 -17.68 47.13 -22.62
N LYS A 523 -18.08 48.05 -23.51
CA LYS A 523 -18.37 47.71 -24.91
C LYS A 523 -17.08 47.80 -25.72
N VAL A 524 -16.72 46.70 -26.39
CA VAL A 524 -15.57 46.64 -27.29
C VAL A 524 -15.99 46.23 -28.70
N THR A 525 -15.24 46.67 -29.71
CA THR A 525 -15.46 46.32 -31.11
C THR A 525 -14.47 45.24 -31.54
N LEU A 526 -14.95 44.04 -31.82
CA LEU A 526 -14.15 42.95 -32.37
C LEU A 526 -14.12 43.04 -33.89
N THR A 527 -12.92 42.94 -34.48
CA THR A 527 -12.75 42.73 -35.91
C THR A 527 -12.58 41.24 -36.18
N VAL A 528 -13.57 40.66 -36.86
CA VAL A 528 -13.71 39.22 -37.06
C VAL A 528 -13.65 38.88 -38.55
N LEU A 529 -12.81 37.94 -38.94
CA LEU A 529 -12.82 37.31 -40.25
C LEU A 529 -13.69 36.05 -40.20
N ARG A 530 -14.67 35.97 -41.09
CA ARG A 530 -15.49 34.77 -41.32
C ARG A 530 -15.39 34.41 -42.80
N GLY A 531 -14.58 33.39 -43.11
CA GLY A 531 -14.07 33.19 -44.46
C GLY A 531 -13.19 34.39 -44.86
N MET A 532 -13.40 34.93 -46.06
CA MET A 532 -12.70 36.13 -46.55
C MET A 532 -13.37 37.46 -46.16
N ARG A 533 -14.52 37.41 -45.46
CA ARG A 533 -15.28 38.61 -45.12
C ARG A 533 -14.91 39.13 -43.74
N GLN A 534 -14.51 40.40 -43.68
CA GLN A 534 -14.29 41.13 -42.43
C GLN A 534 -15.61 41.68 -41.88
N LEU A 535 -15.86 41.44 -40.61
CA LEU A 535 -17.03 41.85 -39.85
C LEU A 535 -16.58 42.65 -38.63
N LYS A 536 -17.27 43.74 -38.32
CA LYS A 536 -17.15 44.40 -37.02
C LYS A 536 -18.31 43.97 -36.13
N ARG A 537 -18.00 43.53 -34.92
CA ARG A 537 -18.99 43.10 -33.91
C ARG A 537 -18.77 43.86 -32.62
N GLU A 538 -19.76 44.62 -32.21
CA GLU A 538 -19.77 45.22 -30.87
C GLU A 538 -20.19 44.16 -29.86
N VAL A 539 -19.44 44.04 -28.76
CA VAL A 539 -19.74 43.14 -27.65
C VAL A 539 -19.57 43.86 -26.32
N VAL A 540 -20.52 43.67 -25.41
CA VAL A 540 -20.39 44.10 -24.02
C VAL A 540 -19.72 42.97 -23.25
N LEU A 541 -18.51 43.19 -22.75
CA LEU A 541 -17.74 42.15 -22.07
C LEU A 541 -18.42 41.76 -20.75
N GLY A 542 -18.54 40.46 -20.52
CA GLY A 542 -19.16 39.90 -19.34
C GLY A 542 -18.16 39.77 -18.19
N GLN A 543 -18.67 39.38 -17.02
CA GLN A 543 -17.82 38.97 -15.91
C GLN A 543 -17.33 37.53 -16.14
N ALA A 544 -16.05 37.26 -15.89
CA ALA A 544 -15.54 35.90 -15.86
C ALA A 544 -16.28 35.03 -14.83
N PRO A 545 -16.59 33.76 -15.16
CA PRO A 545 -17.16 32.82 -14.19
C PRO A 545 -16.14 32.55 -13.09
N LYS A 546 -16.65 32.25 -11.89
CA LYS A 546 -15.81 31.85 -10.76
C LYS A 546 -15.03 30.57 -11.07
N LEU A 547 -13.78 30.51 -10.64
CA LEU A 547 -12.90 29.35 -10.79
C LEU A 547 -13.20 28.28 -9.73
N ALA A 548 -12.70 27.06 -9.96
CA ALA A 548 -12.86 25.93 -9.04
C ALA A 548 -12.36 26.22 -7.61
N ARG A 549 -11.29 27.02 -7.47
CA ARG A 549 -10.75 27.44 -6.17
C ARG A 549 -11.66 28.39 -5.38
N GLU A 550 -12.54 29.13 -6.07
CA GLU A 550 -13.49 30.07 -5.47
C GLU A 550 -14.86 29.42 -5.17
N MET A 551 -15.02 28.13 -5.49
CA MET A 551 -16.22 27.38 -5.15
C MET A 551 -16.25 27.07 -3.66
N GLU A 552 -17.44 26.91 -3.09
CA GLU A 552 -17.57 26.30 -1.76
C GLU A 552 -17.08 24.85 -1.83
N HIS A 553 -16.31 24.44 -0.81
CA HIS A 553 -15.77 23.09 -0.65
C HIS A 553 -16.27 22.50 0.66
N TYR A 554 -16.41 21.18 0.70
CA TYR A 554 -16.70 20.43 1.91
C TYR A 554 -15.80 19.19 1.94
N GLN A 555 -15.27 18.86 3.11
CA GLN A 555 -14.46 17.68 3.31
C GLN A 555 -15.11 16.79 4.36
N ASP A 556 -15.45 15.57 3.97
CA ASP A 556 -16.01 14.58 4.89
C ASP A 556 -14.89 13.72 5.49
N LYS A 557 -14.78 13.73 6.82
CA LYS A 557 -13.76 12.95 7.54
C LYS A 557 -14.17 11.49 7.74
N ASN A 558 -15.46 11.18 7.82
CA ASN A 558 -15.97 9.83 8.09
C ASN A 558 -15.95 8.97 6.82
N PHE A 559 -16.24 9.59 5.67
CA PHE A 559 -16.20 8.92 4.37
C PHE A 559 -14.86 9.12 3.62
N GLU A 560 -14.01 10.02 4.13
CA GLU A 560 -12.63 10.26 3.69
C GLU A 560 -12.50 10.83 2.25
N PHE A 561 -13.40 11.74 1.84
CA PHE A 561 -13.36 12.43 0.54
C PHE A 561 -13.69 13.93 0.65
N SER A 562 -13.44 14.68 -0.41
CA SER A 562 -13.76 16.11 -0.51
C SER A 562 -14.56 16.40 -1.78
N VAL A 563 -15.44 17.39 -1.69
CA VAL A 563 -16.28 17.86 -2.78
C VAL A 563 -16.26 19.38 -2.90
N ARG A 564 -16.71 19.87 -4.04
CA ARG A 564 -16.97 21.29 -4.28
C ARG A 564 -18.22 21.51 -5.12
N ASN A 565 -18.71 22.74 -5.14
CA ASN A 565 -19.72 23.15 -6.11
C ASN A 565 -19.19 23.06 -7.55
N ILE A 566 -20.06 22.68 -8.48
CA ILE A 566 -19.74 22.66 -9.92
C ILE A 566 -19.58 24.07 -10.48
N THR A 567 -18.55 24.27 -11.29
CA THR A 567 -18.24 25.52 -11.99
C THR A 567 -18.94 25.59 -13.34
N PHE A 568 -18.87 26.77 -13.95
CA PHE A 568 -19.23 26.94 -15.37
C PHE A 568 -18.42 26.00 -16.29
N TYR A 569 -17.12 25.86 -16.04
CA TYR A 569 -16.23 25.07 -16.89
C TYR A 569 -16.46 23.56 -16.75
N ASP A 570 -16.85 23.08 -15.57
CA ASP A 570 -17.22 21.66 -15.40
C ASP A 570 -18.44 21.34 -16.28
N ARG A 571 -19.49 22.17 -16.19
CA ARG A 571 -20.70 22.01 -17.03
C ARG A 571 -20.37 22.06 -18.50
N ALA A 572 -19.51 22.99 -18.92
CA ALA A 572 -19.12 23.11 -20.30
C ALA A 572 -18.29 21.90 -20.79
N THR A 573 -17.40 21.38 -19.97
CA THR A 573 -16.57 20.20 -20.30
C THR A 573 -17.42 18.95 -20.40
N GLU A 574 -18.25 18.70 -19.39
CA GLU A 574 -19.11 17.50 -19.29
C GLU A 574 -20.42 17.63 -20.07
N LYS A 575 -20.68 18.78 -20.69
CA LYS A 575 -21.91 19.12 -21.42
C LYS A 575 -23.19 18.94 -20.59
N TRP A 576 -23.10 19.26 -19.30
CA TRP A 576 -24.27 19.26 -18.42
C TRP A 576 -25.21 20.42 -18.72
N SER A 577 -26.49 20.22 -18.42
CA SER A 577 -27.48 21.28 -18.51
C SER A 577 -27.15 22.43 -17.52
N LYS A 578 -27.68 23.62 -17.81
CA LYS A 578 -27.56 24.78 -16.90
C LYS A 578 -28.21 24.53 -15.55
N ASP A 579 -29.23 23.68 -15.54
CA ASP A 579 -29.96 23.30 -14.33
C ASP A 579 -29.35 22.12 -13.58
N GLN A 580 -28.32 21.45 -14.13
CA GLN A 580 -27.66 20.33 -13.45
C GLN A 580 -27.24 20.73 -12.04
N LYS A 581 -27.53 19.88 -11.07
CA LYS A 581 -27.19 20.10 -9.66
C LYS A 581 -26.30 18.97 -9.15
N GLY A 582 -25.73 19.17 -7.97
CA GLY A 582 -24.83 18.21 -7.33
C GLY A 582 -23.50 18.83 -6.95
N VAL A 583 -22.66 18.00 -6.34
CA VAL A 583 -21.32 18.38 -5.90
C VAL A 583 -20.27 17.50 -6.56
N LEU A 584 -19.18 18.10 -7.03
CA LEU A 584 -18.11 17.39 -7.73
C LEU A 584 -17.09 16.89 -6.72
N VAL A 585 -16.75 15.60 -6.80
CA VAL A 585 -15.69 14.99 -5.98
C VAL A 585 -14.32 15.52 -6.44
N THR A 586 -13.60 16.16 -5.53
CA THR A 586 -12.29 16.79 -5.78
C THR A 586 -11.13 15.97 -5.25
N GLY A 587 -11.39 15.10 -4.27
CA GLY A 587 -10.37 14.28 -3.64
C GLY A 587 -11.01 13.07 -2.98
N VAL A 588 -10.36 11.92 -3.07
CA VAL A 588 -10.75 10.70 -2.35
C VAL A 588 -9.50 10.13 -1.72
N SER A 589 -9.53 9.88 -0.42
CA SER A 589 -8.38 9.32 0.29
C SER A 589 -8.12 7.89 -0.20
N SER A 590 -6.87 7.61 -0.59
CA SER A 590 -6.50 6.29 -1.12
C SER A 590 -6.76 5.19 -0.09
N GLY A 591 -7.59 4.21 -0.49
CA GLY A 591 -8.11 3.13 0.34
C GLY A 591 -9.04 3.56 1.49
N GLY A 592 -9.41 4.84 1.57
CA GLY A 592 -10.46 5.31 2.46
C GLY A 592 -11.82 4.74 2.07
N TRP A 593 -12.84 4.90 2.93
CA TRP A 593 -14.15 4.25 2.75
C TRP A 593 -14.78 4.55 1.38
N ALA A 594 -14.74 5.80 0.94
CA ALA A 594 -15.21 6.18 -0.38
C ALA A 594 -14.41 5.54 -1.54
N ALA A 595 -13.08 5.40 -1.41
CA ALA A 595 -12.26 4.74 -2.42
C ALA A 595 -12.55 3.23 -2.51
N LEU A 596 -12.73 2.56 -1.37
CA LEU A 596 -13.09 1.12 -1.32
C LEU A 596 -14.43 0.85 -2.01
N ALA A 597 -15.36 1.81 -1.91
CA ALA A 597 -16.64 1.78 -2.61
C ALA A 597 -16.54 2.25 -4.08
N GLN A 598 -15.34 2.52 -4.58
CA GLN A 598 -15.07 3.00 -5.94
C GLN A 598 -15.60 4.40 -6.26
N LEU A 599 -15.82 5.28 -5.27
CA LEU A 599 -16.01 6.71 -5.52
C LEU A 599 -14.69 7.32 -6.04
N GLY A 600 -14.76 8.10 -7.11
CA GLY A 600 -13.60 8.65 -7.80
C GLY A 600 -13.61 10.17 -7.88
N VAL A 601 -12.41 10.76 -8.00
CA VAL A 601 -12.27 12.18 -8.35
C VAL A 601 -12.91 12.42 -9.72
N GLY A 602 -13.72 13.46 -9.83
CA GLY A 602 -14.51 13.78 -11.03
C GLY A 602 -15.93 13.22 -11.04
N ASP A 603 -16.29 12.36 -10.09
CA ASP A 603 -17.69 11.97 -9.92
C ASP A 603 -18.55 13.18 -9.49
N LEU A 604 -19.74 13.32 -10.07
CA LEU A 604 -20.74 14.29 -9.63
C LEU A 604 -21.77 13.58 -8.76
N ILE A 605 -21.79 13.87 -7.46
CA ILE A 605 -22.79 13.34 -6.53
C ILE A 605 -24.08 14.12 -6.71
N VAL A 606 -25.15 13.41 -7.09
CA VAL A 606 -26.47 14.01 -7.38
C VAL A 606 -27.53 13.64 -6.34
N ALA A 607 -27.33 12.55 -5.60
CA ALA A 607 -28.17 12.19 -4.47
C ALA A 607 -27.40 11.32 -3.45
N VAL A 608 -27.86 11.34 -2.20
CA VAL A 608 -27.42 10.42 -1.13
C VAL A 608 -28.68 9.91 -0.44
N GLU A 609 -28.80 8.60 -0.23
CA GLU A 609 -30.02 7.97 0.33
C GLU A 609 -31.32 8.38 -0.40
N GLY A 610 -31.23 8.49 -1.73
CA GLY A 610 -32.34 8.94 -2.58
C GLY A 610 -32.71 10.42 -2.45
N ARG A 611 -32.07 11.19 -1.55
CA ARG A 611 -32.28 12.62 -1.37
C ARG A 611 -31.38 13.41 -2.30
N LYS A 612 -31.97 14.32 -3.09
CA LYS A 612 -31.24 15.12 -4.08
C LYS A 612 -30.25 16.08 -3.43
N VAL A 613 -29.06 16.16 -4.02
CA VAL A 613 -28.01 17.11 -3.65
C VAL A 613 -28.03 18.27 -4.63
N LEU A 614 -28.15 19.49 -4.10
CA LEU A 614 -28.25 20.70 -4.93
C LEU A 614 -26.89 21.39 -5.12
N ASP A 615 -26.14 21.45 -4.03
CA ASP A 615 -24.90 22.18 -3.83
C ASP A 615 -24.19 21.67 -2.57
N VAL A 616 -23.03 22.26 -2.24
CA VAL A 616 -22.22 21.88 -1.07
C VAL A 616 -22.96 22.10 0.24
N LYS A 617 -23.76 23.15 0.39
CA LYS A 617 -24.51 23.40 1.65
C LYS A 617 -25.59 22.36 1.90
N SER A 618 -26.36 22.02 0.87
CA SER A 618 -27.36 20.94 0.96
C SER A 618 -26.70 19.58 1.15
N PHE A 619 -25.52 19.37 0.57
CA PHE A 619 -24.72 18.17 0.78
C PHE A 619 -24.19 18.06 2.22
N GLU A 620 -23.56 19.11 2.73
CA GLU A 620 -23.01 19.19 4.09
C GLU A 620 -24.10 18.89 5.12
N LYS A 621 -25.25 19.56 5.04
CA LYS A 621 -26.39 19.29 5.92
C LYS A 621 -26.86 17.82 5.86
N LEU A 622 -26.91 17.24 4.66
CA LEU A 622 -27.31 15.84 4.48
C LEU A 622 -26.28 14.88 5.11
N MET A 623 -25.00 15.19 5.00
CA MET A 623 -23.94 14.42 5.63
C MET A 623 -23.92 14.57 7.15
N GLU A 624 -24.24 15.75 7.69
CA GLU A 624 -24.43 15.97 9.14
C GLU A 624 -25.53 15.05 9.69
N GLU A 625 -26.70 15.01 9.05
CA GLU A 625 -27.81 14.12 9.44
C GLU A 625 -27.38 12.64 9.39
N ILE A 626 -26.68 12.21 8.33
CA ILE A 626 -26.15 10.84 8.21
C ILE A 626 -25.11 10.52 9.30
N ASN A 627 -24.27 11.50 9.67
CA ASN A 627 -23.26 11.34 10.72
C ASN A 627 -23.90 11.18 12.10
N GLU A 628 -25.07 11.78 12.34
CA GLU A 628 -25.87 11.59 13.57
C GLU A 628 -26.51 10.19 13.60
N ASP A 629 -27.12 9.76 12.50
CA ASP A 629 -27.82 8.47 12.39
C ASP A 629 -26.87 7.26 12.40
N LYS A 630 -25.60 7.45 12.00
CA LYS A 630 -24.55 6.42 11.90
C LYS A 630 -25.02 5.11 11.22
N PRO A 631 -25.66 5.16 10.03
CA PRO A 631 -26.12 3.96 9.34
C PRO A 631 -24.95 3.05 8.93
N LYS A 632 -25.17 1.73 8.91
CA LYS A 632 -24.11 0.76 8.56
C LYS A 632 -23.55 0.97 7.14
N GLN A 633 -24.42 1.38 6.21
CA GLN A 633 -24.11 1.58 4.80
C GLN A 633 -24.85 2.82 4.31
N VAL A 634 -24.26 3.53 3.35
CA VAL A 634 -24.86 4.73 2.73
C VAL A 634 -24.71 4.67 1.22
N VAL A 635 -25.80 4.87 0.49
CA VAL A 635 -25.86 4.82 -0.97
C VAL A 635 -25.78 6.21 -1.57
N PHE A 636 -24.75 6.43 -2.38
CA PHE A 636 -24.51 7.63 -3.18
C PHE A 636 -24.92 7.37 -4.63
N GLN A 637 -25.72 8.26 -5.19
CA GLN A 637 -25.96 8.28 -6.63
C GLN A 637 -24.99 9.27 -7.28
N VAL A 638 -24.19 8.78 -8.23
CA VAL A 638 -23.17 9.58 -8.90
C VAL A 638 -23.30 9.53 -10.42
N MET A 639 -22.93 10.63 -11.07
CA MET A 639 -22.69 10.69 -12.51
C MET A 639 -21.19 10.63 -12.77
N ARG A 640 -20.77 9.66 -13.59
CA ARG A 640 -19.37 9.46 -14.02
C ARG A 640 -19.32 9.46 -15.54
N GLY A 641 -18.90 10.57 -16.13
CA GLY A 641 -19.02 10.80 -17.57
C GLY A 641 -20.47 10.65 -18.03
N VAL A 642 -20.75 9.63 -18.85
CA VAL A 642 -22.10 9.32 -19.37
C VAL A 642 -22.87 8.29 -18.54
N HIS A 643 -22.28 7.75 -17.48
CA HIS A 643 -22.87 6.69 -16.67
C HIS A 643 -23.49 7.24 -15.37
N ASN A 644 -24.60 6.63 -14.95
CA ASN A 644 -25.16 6.80 -13.61
C ASN A 644 -24.82 5.55 -12.80
N LEU A 645 -24.24 5.75 -11.62
CA LEU A 645 -23.83 4.67 -10.73
C LEU A 645 -24.46 4.88 -9.35
N PHE A 646 -24.75 3.77 -8.68
CA PHE A 646 -25.04 3.74 -7.26
C PHE A 646 -23.82 3.16 -6.56
N ILE A 647 -23.30 3.89 -5.59
CA ILE A 647 -22.12 3.54 -4.82
C ILE A 647 -22.54 3.37 -3.37
N GLU A 648 -22.47 2.15 -2.87
CA GLU A 648 -22.73 1.84 -1.46
C GLU A 648 -21.41 1.93 -0.68
N ILE A 649 -21.35 2.86 0.27
CA ILE A 649 -20.18 3.07 1.12
C ILE A 649 -20.49 2.55 2.52
N GLU A 650 -19.59 1.71 3.07
CA GLU A 650 -19.63 1.27 4.48
C GLU A 650 -18.66 2.13 5.31
N PRO A 651 -19.03 3.30 5.85
CA PRO A 651 -18.13 4.10 6.67
C PRO A 651 -17.84 3.40 8.01
N LYS A 652 -16.66 3.65 8.59
CA LYS A 652 -16.41 3.32 9.99
C LYS A 652 -16.73 4.51 10.86
N TRP A 653 -17.84 4.41 11.59
CA TRP A 653 -18.19 5.34 12.65
C TRP A 653 -17.15 5.26 13.78
N PRO A 654 -16.74 6.40 14.36
CA PRO A 654 -15.96 6.38 15.59
C PRO A 654 -16.68 5.55 16.66
N GLU A 655 -15.97 4.61 17.27
CA GLU A 655 -16.43 3.95 18.49
C GLU A 655 -16.44 5.02 19.61
N GLU A 656 -17.52 5.09 20.39
CA GLU A 656 -17.67 6.03 21.52
C GLU A 656 -16.66 5.79 22.65
#